data_AF-A0A6P1VSG1-F1
#
_entry.id   AF-A0A6P1VSG1-F1
#
_cell.length_a   1.000
_cell.length_b   1.000
_cell.length_c   1.000
_cell.angle_alpha   90.00
_cell.angle_beta   90.00
_cell.angle_gamma   90.00
#
_symmetry.space_group_name_H-M   'P 1'
#
loop_
_entity.id
_entity.type
_entity.pdbx_description
1 polymer ?
#
loop_
_entity_poly.entity_id
_entity_poly.type
_entity_poly.pdbx_seq_one_letter_code
_entity_poly.pdbx_strand_id
1 'polypeptide(L)'
;MYYLPIRLRGEKVHIVPLRSSRESADGVVPSFIIPYDPQTALTRLLTLDGEVRLVAHGGTNLDRVIDGITLHENRPDSLTLHLTVSDTDAPAEDLLDQSAHFLLEPADETESGLALLARTKDRQIPRTNALTINVQTQLDGQPYLGEIRLYLAEPHAIYDVVMDFGSEASQIVLTNRGSGQRVLERLNIVDDLLRYFYPNLLTSDSGKLTAKALHQRDPDPDLLRSVFFLRRSGAVFQSTDAPNQHGDAEYLNLLTERDRIDSLAQSHFLVSNLKLAHLGAYRFDVSFASPATNEFGVSIRRFSDTISGLQQAIVNYLLRTVLEHLHHSHPANQPFFLSVKLLVPNVFEQQRVSTLVQGTYRNLHDLLQPDSPYALRGAEVGTLSESDAAFLGYRESRSVQRQPLPLKGRYLIVDSGKGTTDFSLIERDDETKSVFRSGFIGAGNAISYAFVETVFAAIFGPDSTVRQQAIWRIALGPTTDLVDKIRFGEIIETLKRGFDKGRNQTAYRPIHDLIGQQIQDIRARYQNNVGSAGLLKEVTDALETLAGQQESLQDEFGFINNVVKRLTDKLAQEVVYSGFYDPDSPPQVILTGRAFLFRLFAEEVSNRFGNVRLASDGRDTTALKKICLAGAFSSETINYDANLVGQPTRQVDGDAGIRLVDAGHETGAVAVLLPRPYEKLTEAAHRLKGMVTKVDGFLQKIRYEPDPSSPVTTQTAPTTLQSRRPLPSLYEGVTFRNYQSSSQWISISGLRYAHPALLTPNQPTVNVFFTGTEFLLRTPTEAARLTIRPEFFQHDQFVFETLFPYLDEPHFSQVVVDQSVGTLDDTI
;
A
#
# COMPACT_ATOMS: atom_id res chain seq x y z
N MET A 1 -29.97 1.55 7.20
CA MET A 1 -28.91 2.42 6.65
C MET A 1 -28.90 2.30 5.13
N TYR A 2 -28.67 3.41 4.44
CA TYR A 2 -28.49 3.51 2.98
C TYR A 2 -27.18 4.22 2.66
N TYR A 3 -26.71 4.10 1.41
CA TYR A 3 -25.48 4.71 0.95
C TYR A 3 -25.74 5.49 -0.34
N LEU A 4 -25.22 6.72 -0.41
CA LEU A 4 -25.29 7.57 -1.58
C LEU A 4 -23.88 7.80 -2.15
N PRO A 5 -23.56 7.22 -3.30
CA PRO A 5 -22.34 7.54 -4.05
C PRO A 5 -22.40 8.96 -4.63
N ILE A 6 -21.35 9.75 -4.43
CA ILE A 6 -21.20 11.11 -4.98
C ILE A 6 -19.79 11.32 -5.54
N ARG A 7 -19.62 12.26 -6.49
CA ARG A 7 -18.29 12.77 -6.90
C ARG A 7 -18.04 14.15 -6.31
N LEU A 8 -17.07 14.28 -5.42
CA LEU A 8 -16.58 15.56 -4.93
C LEU A 8 -15.67 16.21 -5.97
N ARG A 9 -15.85 17.52 -6.21
CA ARG A 9 -15.13 18.29 -7.24
C ARG A 9 -15.29 17.73 -8.67
N GLY A 10 -16.21 16.79 -8.89
CA GLY A 10 -16.33 16.03 -10.14
C GLY A 10 -15.24 14.97 -10.35
N GLU A 11 -14.35 14.74 -9.38
CA GLU A 11 -13.16 13.89 -9.55
C GLU A 11 -13.07 12.75 -8.52
N LYS A 12 -13.42 13.02 -7.26
CA LYS A 12 -13.22 12.10 -6.14
C LYS A 12 -14.52 11.42 -5.75
N VAL A 13 -14.59 10.10 -5.80
CA VAL A 13 -15.78 9.36 -5.34
C VAL A 13 -15.80 9.28 -3.81
N HIS A 14 -16.96 9.57 -3.22
CA HIS A 14 -17.24 9.38 -1.80
C HIS A 14 -18.61 8.71 -1.63
N ILE A 15 -18.73 7.84 -0.63
CA ILE A 15 -19.98 7.15 -0.31
C ILE A 15 -20.52 7.75 0.99
N VAL A 16 -21.66 8.43 0.91
CA VAL A 16 -22.30 9.09 2.05
C VAL A 16 -23.22 8.09 2.75
N PRO A 17 -22.97 7.73 4.02
CA PRO A 17 -23.89 6.88 4.78
C PRO A 17 -25.11 7.70 5.23
N LEU A 18 -26.30 7.24 4.86
CA LEU A 18 -27.59 7.76 5.31
C LEU A 18 -28.13 6.86 6.43
N ARG A 19 -28.17 7.39 7.65
CA ARG A 19 -28.62 6.69 8.86
C ARG A 19 -30.05 7.05 9.20
N SER A 20 -30.78 6.12 9.81
CA SER A 20 -32.10 6.45 10.33
C SER A 20 -31.95 7.47 11.45
N SER A 21 -32.87 8.44 11.56
CA SER A 21 -32.89 9.41 12.68
C SER A 21 -32.89 8.78 14.09
N ARG A 22 -33.21 7.48 14.20
CA ARG A 22 -33.21 6.71 15.45
C ARG A 22 -31.84 6.14 15.81
N GLU A 23 -30.91 6.08 14.86
CA GLU A 23 -29.54 5.61 15.08
C GLU A 23 -28.67 6.79 15.52
N SER A 24 -27.81 6.59 16.52
CA SER A 24 -26.83 7.61 16.91
C SER A 24 -25.89 7.91 15.74
N ALA A 25 -25.57 9.20 15.56
CA ALA A 25 -24.47 9.63 14.71
C ALA A 25 -23.13 9.32 15.40
N ASP A 26 -22.84 8.05 15.66
CA ASP A 26 -21.53 7.63 16.12
C ASP A 26 -20.58 7.61 14.92
N GLY A 27 -19.73 8.61 14.83
CA GLY A 27 -18.78 8.73 13.75
C GLY A 27 -18.33 10.16 13.54
N VAL A 28 -17.09 10.31 13.10
CA VAL A 28 -16.55 11.60 12.74
C VAL A 28 -16.89 11.86 11.27
N VAL A 29 -17.55 12.98 10.98
CA VAL A 29 -18.03 13.37 9.65
C VAL A 29 -16.84 13.72 8.76
N PRO A 30 -16.56 12.94 7.69
CA PRO A 30 -15.46 13.23 6.79
C PRO A 30 -15.56 14.64 6.22
N SER A 31 -14.41 15.29 6.07
CA SER A 31 -14.34 16.58 5.39
C SER A 31 -13.41 16.60 4.20
N PHE A 32 -13.71 17.50 3.28
CA PHE A 32 -13.03 17.62 2.01
C PHE A 32 -12.68 19.06 1.72
N ILE A 33 -11.55 19.30 1.06
CA ILE A 33 -11.10 20.66 0.74
C ILE A 33 -11.46 20.96 -0.71
N ILE A 34 -12.33 21.94 -0.94
CA ILE A 34 -12.71 22.39 -2.27
C ILE A 34 -11.84 23.62 -2.61
N PRO A 35 -10.82 23.48 -3.48
CA PRO A 35 -10.08 24.65 -3.95
C PRO A 35 -11.02 25.52 -4.77
N TYR A 36 -11.02 26.83 -4.51
CA TYR A 36 -11.77 27.79 -5.31
C TYR A 36 -10.88 28.93 -5.80
N ASP A 37 -11.19 29.46 -6.98
CA ASP A 37 -10.56 30.66 -7.51
C ASP A 37 -11.53 31.85 -7.31
N PRO A 38 -11.16 32.88 -6.53
CA PRO A 38 -11.97 34.09 -6.36
C PRO A 38 -12.36 34.79 -7.67
N GLN A 39 -11.64 34.55 -8.77
CA GLN A 39 -11.94 35.10 -10.09
C GLN A 39 -13.01 34.30 -10.84
N THR A 40 -13.19 33.02 -10.50
CA THR A 40 -14.23 32.17 -11.10
C THR A 40 -15.60 32.49 -10.51
N ALA A 41 -16.64 32.43 -11.34
CA ALA A 41 -18.01 32.71 -10.91
C ALA A 41 -18.64 31.55 -10.12
N LEU A 42 -18.28 30.32 -10.48
CA LEU A 42 -18.85 29.09 -9.95
C LEU A 42 -17.72 28.10 -9.61
N THR A 43 -17.87 27.43 -8.48
CA THR A 43 -16.99 26.32 -8.05
C THR A 43 -17.82 25.06 -7.85
N ARG A 44 -17.40 23.95 -8.47
CA ARG A 44 -18.08 22.65 -8.37
C ARG A 44 -17.80 22.00 -7.02
N LEU A 45 -18.85 21.74 -6.24
CA LEU A 45 -18.75 21.13 -4.92
C LEU A 45 -18.84 19.60 -5.02
N LEU A 46 -19.96 19.11 -5.55
CA LEU A 46 -20.22 17.69 -5.76
C LEU A 46 -21.05 17.46 -7.02
N THR A 47 -21.02 16.23 -7.52
CA THR A 47 -21.82 15.73 -8.63
C THR A 47 -22.51 14.44 -8.21
N LEU A 48 -23.77 14.32 -8.55
CA LEU A 48 -24.55 13.09 -8.54
C LEU A 48 -24.62 12.61 -9.98
N ASP A 49 -24.11 11.42 -10.24
CA ASP A 49 -24.10 10.88 -11.60
C ASP A 49 -25.51 10.44 -12.03
N GLY A 50 -25.72 10.22 -13.31
CA GLY A 50 -27.01 9.80 -13.83
C GLY A 50 -27.35 8.37 -13.41
N GLU A 51 -28.63 8.12 -13.16
CA GLU A 51 -29.13 6.82 -12.65
C GLU A 51 -28.63 6.47 -11.23
N VAL A 52 -28.28 7.46 -10.39
CA VAL A 52 -27.84 7.18 -9.01
C VAL A 52 -28.96 6.54 -8.19
N ARG A 53 -28.61 5.43 -7.54
CA ARG A 53 -29.45 4.70 -6.60
C ARG A 53 -28.98 4.96 -5.18
N LEU A 54 -29.93 5.02 -4.25
CA LEU A 54 -29.62 4.77 -2.85
C LEU A 54 -29.41 3.28 -2.67
N VAL A 55 -28.21 2.94 -2.24
CA VAL A 55 -27.79 1.54 -2.06
C VAL A 55 -28.09 1.12 -0.63
N ALA A 56 -28.93 0.11 -0.44
CA ALA A 56 -29.28 -0.36 0.88
C ALA A 56 -28.14 -1.15 1.52
N HIS A 57 -27.99 -1.03 2.84
CA HIS A 57 -27.11 -1.92 3.60
C HIS A 57 -27.59 -3.37 3.59
N GLY A 58 -28.90 -3.60 3.42
CA GLY A 58 -29.50 -4.93 3.31
C GLY A 58 -29.40 -5.53 1.90
N GLY A 59 -30.41 -6.33 1.53
CA GLY A 59 -30.45 -6.96 0.20
C GLY A 59 -30.60 -5.96 -0.94
N THR A 60 -30.19 -6.36 -2.16
CA THR A 60 -30.23 -5.50 -3.35
C THR A 60 -31.66 -5.13 -3.78
N ASN A 61 -32.69 -5.84 -3.33
CA ASN A 61 -34.09 -5.47 -3.58
C ASN A 61 -34.54 -4.24 -2.77
N LEU A 62 -33.74 -3.80 -1.81
CA LEU A 62 -33.99 -2.62 -1.00
C LEU A 62 -33.34 -1.36 -1.59
N ASP A 63 -32.54 -1.47 -2.65
CA ASP A 63 -32.00 -0.31 -3.35
C ASP A 63 -33.15 0.56 -3.90
N ARG A 64 -32.95 1.88 -3.99
CA ARG A 64 -33.98 2.85 -4.42
C ARG A 64 -33.44 3.77 -5.48
N VAL A 65 -34.27 4.11 -6.46
CA VAL A 65 -33.92 5.10 -7.50
C VAL A 65 -34.19 6.49 -6.95
N ILE A 66 -33.31 7.45 -7.26
CA ILE A 66 -33.51 8.86 -6.93
C ILE A 66 -34.24 9.52 -8.09
N ASP A 67 -35.45 10.04 -7.84
CA ASP A 67 -36.29 10.67 -8.87
C ASP A 67 -36.33 12.19 -8.76
N GLY A 68 -35.70 12.76 -7.73
CA GLY A 68 -35.71 14.20 -7.55
C GLY A 68 -34.74 14.63 -6.46
N ILE A 69 -34.13 15.79 -6.66
CA ILE A 69 -33.25 16.42 -5.69
C ILE A 69 -33.71 17.85 -5.54
N THR A 70 -34.07 18.26 -4.33
CA THR A 70 -34.33 19.67 -4.02
C THR A 70 -33.28 20.23 -3.06
N LEU A 71 -33.03 21.52 -3.21
CA LEU A 71 -31.95 22.22 -2.54
C LEU A 71 -32.53 23.25 -1.58
N HIS A 72 -32.24 23.11 -0.28
CA HIS A 72 -32.66 24.08 0.72
C HIS A 72 -31.45 24.67 1.43
N GLU A 73 -31.26 25.98 1.26
CA GLU A 73 -30.25 26.73 1.98
C GLU A 73 -30.80 27.12 3.36
N ASN A 74 -30.27 26.50 4.42
CA ASN A 74 -30.72 26.77 5.79
C ASN A 74 -30.01 28.01 6.37
N ARG A 75 -28.70 28.08 6.12
CA ARG A 75 -27.77 29.11 6.58
C ARG A 75 -26.61 29.22 5.58
N PRO A 76 -25.81 30.32 5.59
CA PRO A 76 -24.67 30.45 4.68
C PRO A 76 -23.63 29.32 4.79
N ASP A 77 -23.56 28.65 5.94
CA ASP A 77 -22.65 27.55 6.27
C ASP A 77 -23.34 26.18 6.28
N SER A 78 -24.62 26.10 5.91
CA SER A 78 -25.38 24.85 5.93
C SER A 78 -26.42 24.75 4.82
N LEU A 79 -26.30 23.66 4.06
CA LEU A 79 -27.17 23.28 2.96
C LEU A 79 -27.89 21.97 3.29
N THR A 80 -29.11 21.80 2.81
CA THR A 80 -29.80 20.49 2.81
C THR A 80 -30.19 20.08 1.41
N LEU A 81 -29.74 18.88 1.02
CA LEU A 81 -30.15 18.17 -0.18
C LEU A 81 -31.25 17.19 0.20
N HIS A 82 -32.47 17.42 -0.26
CA HIS A 82 -33.58 16.51 -0.08
C HIS A 82 -33.70 15.61 -1.30
N LEU A 83 -33.62 14.29 -1.08
CA LEU A 83 -33.75 13.29 -2.12
C LEU A 83 -35.17 12.71 -2.10
N THR A 84 -35.85 12.84 -3.22
CA THR A 84 -37.09 12.13 -3.52
C THR A 84 -36.75 10.81 -4.20
N VAL A 85 -37.40 9.75 -3.76
CA VAL A 85 -37.10 8.36 -4.13
C VAL A 85 -38.39 7.62 -4.42
N SER A 86 -38.38 6.75 -5.43
CA SER A 86 -39.50 5.87 -5.75
C SER A 86 -39.04 4.44 -5.92
N ASP A 87 -40.05 3.56 -5.94
CA ASP A 87 -39.90 2.14 -6.25
C ASP A 87 -39.96 1.86 -7.77
N THR A 88 -40.13 2.89 -8.61
CA THR A 88 -40.26 2.75 -10.07
C THR A 88 -39.03 3.26 -10.79
N ASP A 89 -38.56 2.57 -11.83
CA ASP A 89 -37.46 3.03 -12.72
C ASP A 89 -37.88 4.24 -13.61
N ALA A 90 -38.85 5.04 -13.18
CA ALA A 90 -39.28 6.23 -13.92
C ALA A 90 -38.21 7.33 -13.73
N PRO A 91 -37.70 7.94 -14.81
CA PRO A 91 -36.68 8.96 -14.70
C PRO A 91 -37.20 10.18 -13.92
N ALA A 92 -36.29 10.81 -13.19
CA ALA A 92 -36.55 12.03 -12.43
C ALA A 92 -37.22 13.12 -13.27
N GLU A 93 -38.24 13.79 -12.71
CA GLU A 93 -38.62 15.12 -13.21
C GLU A 93 -37.61 16.12 -12.64
N ASP A 94 -36.81 16.74 -13.53
CA ASP A 94 -35.79 17.74 -13.17
C ASP A 94 -36.43 18.98 -12.52
N LEU A 95 -36.56 18.97 -11.20
CA LEU A 95 -36.86 20.17 -10.42
C LEU A 95 -35.54 20.88 -10.10
N LEU A 96 -35.06 21.69 -11.05
CA LEU A 96 -33.91 22.57 -10.84
C LEU A 96 -34.30 23.74 -9.92
N ASP A 97 -34.00 23.60 -8.63
CA ASP A 97 -34.16 24.70 -7.66
C ASP A 97 -32.89 25.56 -7.59
N GLN A 98 -33.06 26.87 -7.44
CA GLN A 98 -31.97 27.85 -7.35
C GLN A 98 -31.98 28.51 -5.98
N SER A 99 -30.86 28.43 -5.26
CA SER A 99 -30.65 29.21 -4.04
C SER A 99 -29.82 30.47 -4.34
N ALA A 100 -29.74 31.38 -3.36
CA ALA A 100 -28.98 32.62 -3.52
C ALA A 100 -27.48 32.36 -3.71
N HIS A 101 -26.94 31.35 -3.03
CA HIS A 101 -25.50 31.08 -3.00
C HIS A 101 -25.07 29.81 -3.76
N PHE A 102 -26.01 28.89 -4.01
CA PHE A 102 -25.75 27.59 -4.64
C PHE A 102 -26.69 27.30 -5.80
N LEU A 103 -26.22 26.52 -6.75
CA LEU A 103 -26.92 26.18 -7.98
C LEU A 103 -26.83 24.68 -8.23
N LEU A 104 -27.95 24.07 -8.62
CA LEU A 104 -27.97 22.75 -9.24
C LEU A 104 -28.03 22.94 -10.76
N GLU A 105 -27.09 22.34 -11.47
CA GLU A 105 -27.05 22.31 -12.94
C GLU A 105 -26.86 20.86 -13.41
N PRO A 106 -27.27 20.52 -14.63
CA PRO A 106 -26.84 19.27 -15.27
C PRO A 106 -25.31 19.15 -15.26
N ALA A 107 -24.79 17.95 -14.96
CA ALA A 107 -23.36 17.74 -14.73
C ALA A 107 -22.50 18.05 -15.97
N ASP A 108 -23.00 17.73 -17.17
CA ASP A 108 -22.46 18.07 -18.50
C ASP A 108 -23.54 17.86 -19.58
N GLU A 109 -23.42 18.45 -20.78
CA GLU A 109 -24.37 18.30 -21.90
C GLU A 109 -24.54 16.84 -22.40
N THR A 110 -23.65 15.94 -22.01
CA THR A 110 -23.61 14.53 -22.44
C THR A 110 -23.77 13.52 -21.32
N GLU A 111 -23.80 13.97 -20.05
CA GLU A 111 -23.96 13.11 -18.88
C GLU A 111 -25.35 13.36 -18.28
N SER A 112 -26.16 12.31 -18.13
CA SER A 112 -27.23 12.33 -17.14
C SER A 112 -26.56 12.50 -15.78
N GLY A 113 -26.94 13.50 -15.00
CA GLY A 113 -26.32 13.79 -13.70
C GLY A 113 -26.54 15.24 -13.28
N LEU A 114 -26.39 15.53 -11.99
CA LEU A 114 -26.58 16.85 -11.39
C LEU A 114 -25.31 17.29 -10.65
N ALA A 115 -24.83 18.48 -10.96
CA ALA A 115 -23.72 19.14 -10.27
C ALA A 115 -24.24 20.24 -9.33
N LEU A 116 -23.77 20.21 -8.09
CA LEU A 116 -23.94 21.27 -7.11
C LEU A 116 -22.76 22.25 -7.22
N LEU A 117 -23.07 23.51 -7.51
CA LEU A 117 -22.10 24.59 -7.70
C LEU A 117 -22.29 25.68 -6.64
N ALA A 118 -21.18 26.27 -6.16
CA ALA A 118 -21.18 27.44 -5.28
C ALA A 118 -20.82 28.71 -6.05
N ARG A 119 -21.53 29.81 -5.79
CA ARG A 119 -21.23 31.14 -6.35
C ARG A 119 -20.09 31.81 -5.57
N THR A 120 -18.91 31.90 -6.17
CA THR A 120 -17.68 32.33 -5.49
C THR A 120 -17.33 33.82 -5.67
N LYS A 121 -17.88 34.47 -6.71
CA LYS A 121 -17.53 35.85 -7.08
C LYS A 121 -18.09 36.92 -6.13
N ASP A 122 -19.14 36.62 -5.37
CA ASP A 122 -19.89 37.60 -4.56
C ASP A 122 -19.45 37.69 -3.08
N ARG A 123 -18.31 37.06 -2.71
CA ARG A 123 -17.65 37.21 -1.39
C ARG A 123 -18.51 36.97 -0.12
N GLN A 124 -19.68 36.34 -0.24
CA GLN A 124 -20.52 35.97 0.92
C GLN A 124 -20.43 34.49 1.29
N ILE A 125 -19.39 33.77 0.87
CA ILE A 125 -19.08 32.49 1.52
C ILE A 125 -18.67 32.84 2.95
N PRO A 126 -19.35 32.31 3.97
CA PRO A 126 -19.15 32.75 5.34
C PRO A 126 -17.69 32.56 5.74
N ARG A 127 -17.17 33.52 6.51
CA ARG A 127 -15.82 33.51 7.11
C ARG A 127 -15.52 32.23 7.92
N THR A 128 -16.51 31.37 8.14
CA THR A 128 -16.39 30.07 8.80
C THR A 128 -15.68 29.02 7.95
N ASN A 129 -15.41 29.26 6.65
CA ASN A 129 -14.64 28.39 5.74
C ASN A 129 -15.12 26.94 5.61
N ALA A 130 -16.20 26.54 6.29
CA ALA A 130 -16.76 25.20 6.32
C ALA A 130 -18.25 25.26 5.94
N LEU A 131 -18.64 24.44 4.96
CA LEU A 131 -20.00 24.23 4.51
C LEU A 131 -20.43 22.82 4.91
N THR A 132 -21.54 22.71 5.64
CA THR A 132 -22.13 21.42 5.99
C THR A 132 -23.28 21.11 5.05
N ILE A 133 -23.16 20.03 4.28
CA ILE A 133 -24.22 19.53 3.41
C ILE A 133 -24.92 18.36 4.10
N ASN A 134 -26.17 18.58 4.49
CA ASN A 134 -27.05 17.54 5.02
C ASN A 134 -27.79 16.87 3.87
N VAL A 135 -27.72 15.56 3.78
CA VAL A 135 -28.46 14.78 2.79
C VAL A 135 -29.63 14.12 3.49
N GLN A 136 -30.85 14.43 3.08
CA GLN A 136 -32.08 13.94 3.71
C GLN A 136 -32.95 13.18 2.71
N THR A 137 -33.56 12.10 3.15
CA THR A 137 -34.58 11.39 2.38
C THR A 137 -35.61 10.75 3.32
N GLN A 138 -36.79 10.42 2.80
CA GLN A 138 -37.80 9.66 3.52
C GLN A 138 -38.06 8.34 2.80
N LEU A 139 -37.91 7.23 3.53
CA LEU A 139 -38.14 5.88 3.03
C LEU A 139 -39.07 5.15 3.98
N ASP A 140 -40.19 4.64 3.48
CA ASP A 140 -41.22 3.94 4.27
C ASP A 140 -41.69 4.73 5.51
N GLY A 141 -41.79 6.06 5.37
CA GLY A 141 -42.17 6.98 6.45
C GLY A 141 -41.10 7.17 7.54
N GLN A 142 -39.88 6.67 7.34
CA GLN A 142 -38.73 6.92 8.21
C GLN A 142 -37.75 7.91 7.56
N PRO A 143 -37.31 8.95 8.28
CA PRO A 143 -36.30 9.88 7.77
C PRO A 143 -34.90 9.29 7.91
N TYR A 144 -34.11 9.48 6.85
CA TYR A 144 -32.69 9.14 6.77
C TYR A 144 -31.86 10.40 6.55
N LEU A 145 -30.72 10.48 7.24
CA LEU A 145 -29.83 11.64 7.23
C LEU A 145 -28.38 11.20 7.00
N GLY A 146 -27.67 11.91 6.12
CA GLY A 146 -26.22 11.90 6.01
C GLY A 146 -25.65 13.31 6.08
N GLU A 147 -24.36 13.42 6.38
CA GLU A 147 -23.65 14.69 6.49
C GLU A 147 -22.34 14.64 5.70
N ILE A 148 -22.02 15.73 5.00
CA ILE A 148 -20.74 15.96 4.34
C ILE A 148 -20.24 17.34 4.78
N ARG A 149 -18.95 17.46 5.10
CA ARG A 149 -18.34 18.76 5.42
C ARG A 149 -17.35 19.18 4.34
N LEU A 150 -17.51 20.37 3.79
CA LEU A 150 -16.64 20.92 2.75
C LEU A 150 -15.92 22.17 3.26
N TYR A 151 -14.61 22.25 3.07
CA TYR A 151 -13.83 23.44 3.35
C TYR A 151 -13.49 24.16 2.05
N LEU A 152 -13.98 25.39 1.88
CA LEU A 152 -13.69 26.21 0.72
C LEU A 152 -12.40 27.00 0.99
N ALA A 153 -11.36 26.76 0.20
CA ALA A 153 -10.04 27.36 0.41
C ALA A 153 -9.42 27.82 -0.91
N GLU A 154 -8.71 28.96 -0.88
CA GLU A 154 -7.89 29.36 -2.01
C GLU A 154 -6.65 28.44 -2.13
N PRO A 155 -6.17 28.11 -3.35
CA PRO A 155 -5.05 27.19 -3.54
C PRO A 155 -3.80 27.50 -2.69
N HIS A 156 -3.48 28.78 -2.50
CA HIS A 156 -2.31 29.19 -1.74
C HIS A 156 -2.40 28.91 -0.22
N ALA A 157 -3.61 28.62 0.30
CA ALA A 157 -3.82 28.23 1.70
C ALA A 157 -3.82 26.70 1.90
N ILE A 158 -3.72 25.92 0.83
CA ILE A 158 -3.81 24.46 0.87
C ILE A 158 -2.42 23.84 0.77
N TYR A 159 -2.07 23.05 1.77
CA TYR A 159 -0.89 22.20 1.78
C TYR A 159 -1.29 20.76 1.48
N ASP A 160 -0.79 20.24 0.35
CA ASP A 160 -0.87 18.81 0.08
C ASP A 160 0.33 18.13 0.74
N VAL A 161 0.04 17.08 1.52
CA VAL A 161 1.04 16.30 2.25
C VAL A 161 0.88 14.85 1.89
N VAL A 162 1.95 14.25 1.39
CA VAL A 162 2.00 12.82 1.08
C VAL A 162 2.90 12.16 2.11
N MET A 163 2.38 11.12 2.76
CA MET A 163 3.11 10.35 3.74
C MET A 163 3.26 8.91 3.28
N ASP A 164 4.49 8.47 3.14
CA ASP A 164 4.81 7.04 3.08
C ASP A 164 5.33 6.63 4.45
N PHE A 165 4.48 5.98 5.24
CA PHE A 165 4.92 5.22 6.39
C PHE A 165 5.54 3.91 5.89
N GLY A 166 6.78 3.99 5.41
CA GLY A 166 7.42 2.90 4.67
C GLY A 166 7.77 1.70 5.54
N SER A 167 7.71 0.51 4.92
CA SER A 167 8.13 -0.75 5.57
C SER A 167 9.63 -0.81 5.89
N GLU A 168 10.43 0.06 5.26
CA GLU A 168 11.89 0.19 5.46
C GLU A 168 12.29 1.53 6.06
N ALA A 169 11.73 2.61 5.51
CA ALA A 169 11.95 3.97 5.98
C ALA A 169 10.76 4.83 5.55
N SER A 170 10.33 5.70 6.45
CA SER A 170 9.25 6.65 6.23
C SER A 170 9.74 7.92 5.54
N GLN A 171 8.85 8.56 4.78
CA GLN A 171 9.09 9.78 4.03
C GLN A 171 7.86 10.68 4.05
N ILE A 172 8.09 11.99 4.03
CA ILE A 172 7.04 13.00 3.91
C ILE A 172 7.45 14.02 2.85
N VAL A 173 6.51 14.31 1.95
CA VAL A 173 6.66 15.36 0.96
C VAL A 173 5.46 16.29 1.08
N LEU A 174 5.72 17.58 0.98
CA LEU A 174 4.71 18.63 1.06
C LEU A 174 4.83 19.58 -0.12
N THR A 175 3.69 20.15 -0.54
CA THR A 175 3.65 21.19 -1.57
C THR A 175 2.47 22.11 -1.32
N ASN A 176 2.63 23.38 -1.66
CA ASN A 176 1.57 24.38 -1.58
C ASN A 176 0.89 24.48 -2.95
N ARG A 177 -0.45 24.40 -3.02
CA ARG A 177 -1.15 24.43 -4.32
C ARG A 177 -1.08 25.78 -5.04
N GLY A 178 -0.77 26.87 -4.35
CA GLY A 178 -0.65 28.22 -4.91
C GLY A 178 0.75 28.62 -5.37
N SER A 179 1.80 27.83 -5.11
CA SER A 179 3.13 28.10 -5.65
C SER A 179 3.12 27.79 -7.15
N GLY A 180 3.21 28.82 -8.00
CA GLY A 180 3.01 28.67 -9.45
C GLY A 180 3.84 27.55 -10.12
N GLN A 181 5.06 27.28 -9.64
CA GLN A 181 5.74 26.01 -9.89
C GLN A 181 5.53 25.08 -8.70
N ARG A 182 5.12 23.84 -8.98
CA ARG A 182 4.92 22.81 -7.96
C ARG A 182 6.27 22.38 -7.37
N VAL A 183 6.72 23.10 -6.36
CA VAL A 183 7.92 22.74 -5.60
C VAL A 183 7.52 21.67 -4.59
N LEU A 184 8.09 20.49 -4.74
CA LEU A 184 7.95 19.40 -3.79
C LEU A 184 9.03 19.56 -2.71
N GLU A 185 8.61 19.96 -1.52
CA GLU A 185 9.48 20.05 -0.35
C GLU A 185 9.51 18.71 0.37
N ARG A 186 10.72 18.19 0.61
CA ARG A 186 10.94 16.96 1.35
C ARG A 186 11.27 17.31 2.79
N LEU A 187 10.53 16.74 3.73
CA LEU A 187 10.73 17.02 5.14
C LEU A 187 11.93 16.22 5.67
N ASN A 188 12.80 16.88 6.44
CA ASN A 188 13.83 16.20 7.21
C ASN A 188 13.23 15.76 8.55
N ILE A 189 12.52 14.63 8.51
CA ILE A 189 11.69 14.12 9.61
C ILE A 189 12.50 14.00 10.90
N VAL A 190 13.74 13.51 10.84
CA VAL A 190 14.58 13.29 12.02
C VAL A 190 14.96 14.62 12.67
N ASP A 191 15.41 15.59 11.88
CA ASP A 191 15.84 16.88 12.43
C ASP A 191 14.65 17.68 12.98
N ASP A 192 13.48 17.58 12.36
CA ASP A 192 12.25 18.23 12.86
C ASP A 192 11.73 17.55 14.13
N LEU A 193 11.73 16.21 14.20
CA LEU A 193 11.42 15.49 15.44
C LEU A 193 12.37 15.89 16.58
N LEU A 194 13.67 15.98 16.30
CA LEU A 194 14.68 16.42 17.27
C LEU A 194 14.43 17.85 17.76
N ARG A 195 14.10 18.76 16.83
CA ARG A 195 13.88 20.18 17.15
C ARG A 195 12.63 20.37 18.01
N TYR A 196 11.52 19.73 17.66
CA TYR A 196 10.22 20.03 18.26
C TYR A 196 9.84 19.10 19.43
N PHE A 197 10.26 17.83 19.41
CA PHE A 197 9.78 16.83 20.37
C PHE A 197 10.89 16.14 21.18
N TYR A 198 12.12 16.08 20.66
CA TYR A 198 13.25 15.40 21.33
C TYR A 198 14.46 16.32 21.59
N PRO A 199 14.29 17.50 22.23
CA PRO A 199 15.40 18.44 22.45
C PRO A 199 16.49 17.86 23.37
N ASN A 200 16.16 16.88 24.21
CA ASN A 200 17.10 16.14 25.06
C ASN A 200 18.08 15.25 24.26
N LEU A 201 17.80 15.00 22.99
CA LEU A 201 18.70 14.25 22.10
C LEU A 201 19.65 15.18 21.32
N LEU A 202 19.60 16.48 21.57
CA LEU A 202 20.55 17.46 21.06
C LEU A 202 21.63 17.76 22.10
N THR A 203 22.88 17.81 21.65
CA THR A 203 24.04 18.24 22.45
C THR A 203 24.54 19.58 21.95
N SER A 204 25.02 20.44 22.85
CA SER A 204 25.66 21.70 22.45
C SER A 204 27.18 21.55 22.56
N ASP A 205 27.85 21.47 21.42
CA ASP A 205 29.30 21.56 21.34
C ASP A 205 29.68 22.89 20.71
N SER A 206 30.41 23.73 21.45
CA SER A 206 30.88 25.06 20.99
C SER A 206 29.76 26.01 20.51
N GLY A 207 28.56 25.89 21.09
CA GLY A 207 27.39 26.68 20.71
C GLY A 207 26.65 26.19 19.45
N LYS A 208 27.13 25.11 18.83
CA LYS A 208 26.43 24.42 17.73
C LYS A 208 25.67 23.22 18.29
N LEU A 209 24.36 23.18 18.04
CA LEU A 209 23.56 22.01 18.37
C LEU A 209 23.87 20.87 17.40
N THR A 210 24.27 19.72 17.94
CA THR A 210 24.54 18.48 17.22
C THR A 210 23.60 17.39 17.74
N ALA A 211 23.04 16.61 16.82
CA ALA A 211 22.21 15.46 17.21
C ALA A 211 23.11 14.33 17.70
N LYS A 212 22.68 13.64 18.76
CA LYS A 212 23.25 12.34 19.13
C LYS A 212 23.11 11.33 17.99
N ALA A 213 23.91 10.26 18.00
CA ALA A 213 23.77 9.19 17.02
C ALA A 213 22.48 8.41 17.27
N LEU A 214 21.61 8.27 16.25
CA LEU A 214 20.29 7.64 16.38
C LEU A 214 20.18 6.35 15.56
N HIS A 215 19.41 5.37 16.04
CA HIS A 215 19.09 4.15 15.29
C HIS A 215 18.22 4.43 14.05
N GLN A 216 17.35 5.43 14.12
CA GLN A 216 16.40 5.76 13.05
C GLN A 216 16.95 6.72 11.99
N ARG A 217 18.19 7.21 12.15
CA ARG A 217 18.82 8.07 11.15
C ARG A 217 19.31 7.25 9.97
N ASP A 218 18.76 7.52 8.79
CA ASP A 218 19.19 6.94 7.51
C ASP A 218 20.29 7.82 6.88
N PRO A 219 21.16 7.25 6.02
CA PRO A 219 22.10 8.04 5.22
C PRO A 219 21.46 9.11 4.32
N ASP A 220 20.24 8.88 3.82
CA ASP A 220 19.45 9.91 3.12
C ASP A 220 18.66 10.73 4.16
N PRO A 221 18.92 12.05 4.31
CA PRO A 221 18.30 12.87 5.35
C PRO A 221 16.78 13.03 5.20
N ASP A 222 16.21 12.71 4.04
CA ASP A 222 14.76 12.72 3.82
C ASP A 222 14.06 11.47 4.37
N LEU A 223 14.82 10.52 4.95
CA LEU A 223 14.33 9.21 5.39
C LEU A 223 14.40 9.04 6.91
N LEU A 224 13.31 8.56 7.49
CA LEU A 224 13.27 8.02 8.86
C LEU A 224 13.28 6.50 8.79
N ARG A 225 14.35 5.82 9.25
CA ARG A 225 14.44 4.34 9.22
C ARG A 225 13.36 3.73 10.12
N SER A 226 12.63 2.73 9.60
CA SER A 226 11.49 2.09 10.27
C SER A 226 11.93 1.03 11.29
N VAL A 227 12.73 1.44 12.28
CA VAL A 227 13.21 0.59 13.39
C VAL A 227 12.62 1.11 14.69
N PHE A 228 11.75 0.33 15.32
CA PHE A 228 10.98 0.75 16.49
C PHE A 228 11.37 -0.04 17.73
N PHE A 229 11.59 0.68 18.82
CA PHE A 229 11.82 0.11 20.14
C PHE A 229 10.53 0.26 20.96
N LEU A 230 9.94 -0.87 21.32
CA LEU A 230 8.66 -0.93 22.03
C LEU A 230 8.87 -1.30 23.49
N ARG A 231 8.40 -0.49 24.43
CA ARG A 231 8.62 -0.72 25.85
C ARG A 231 7.91 -2.00 26.33
N ARG A 232 8.64 -2.90 27.01
CA ARG A 232 8.11 -4.20 27.48
C ARG A 232 7.13 -4.07 28.64
N SER A 233 7.47 -3.21 29.61
CA SER A 233 6.73 -3.08 30.87
C SER A 233 6.64 -1.64 31.38
N GLY A 234 5.55 -1.33 32.06
CA GLY A 234 5.26 0.03 32.52
C GLY A 234 5.02 1.00 31.37
N ALA A 235 4.50 0.51 30.23
CA ALA A 235 4.25 1.32 29.05
C ALA A 235 3.04 2.26 29.24
N VAL A 236 3.13 3.47 28.66
CA VAL A 236 2.05 4.47 28.57
C VAL A 236 1.77 4.70 27.08
N PHE A 237 0.49 4.72 26.70
CA PHE A 237 0.12 4.76 25.28
C PHE A 237 -1.27 5.35 24.98
N GLN A 238 -1.31 6.49 24.30
CA GLN A 238 -2.50 6.92 23.55
C GLN A 238 -2.06 7.21 22.11
N SER A 239 -2.81 6.72 21.13
CA SER A 239 -2.47 6.97 19.72
C SER A 239 -2.58 8.45 19.30
N THR A 240 -3.21 9.27 20.12
CA THR A 240 -3.42 10.72 19.93
C THR A 240 -2.35 11.60 20.58
N ASP A 241 -1.52 11.04 21.47
CA ASP A 241 -0.47 11.77 22.19
C ASP A 241 0.55 12.41 21.23
N ALA A 242 1.27 13.41 21.71
CA ALA A 242 2.41 13.95 20.99
C ALA A 242 3.65 13.03 21.13
N PRO A 243 4.58 13.03 20.17
CA PRO A 243 5.83 12.28 20.30
C PRO A 243 6.58 12.68 21.58
N ASN A 244 7.16 11.72 22.30
CA ASN A 244 7.95 11.95 23.51
C ASN A 244 7.19 12.58 24.69
N GLN A 245 5.85 12.62 24.65
CA GLN A 245 5.04 13.25 25.70
C GLN A 245 5.24 12.60 27.08
N HIS A 246 5.51 11.29 27.11
CA HIS A 246 5.71 10.51 28.34
C HIS A 246 7.18 10.11 28.58
N GLY A 247 8.12 10.65 27.80
CA GLY A 247 9.54 10.33 27.88
C GLY A 247 9.81 8.82 27.81
N ASP A 248 10.70 8.32 28.68
CA ASP A 248 11.07 6.90 28.66
C ASP A 248 9.87 5.94 28.88
N ALA A 249 8.76 6.37 29.49
CA ALA A 249 7.59 5.52 29.76
C ALA A 249 6.72 5.25 28.52
N GLU A 250 6.98 5.95 27.41
CA GLU A 250 6.23 5.81 26.18
C GLU A 250 6.33 4.40 25.60
N TYR A 251 5.21 3.86 25.13
CA TYR A 251 5.18 2.53 24.52
C TYR A 251 5.97 2.50 23.20
N LEU A 252 5.91 3.59 22.42
CA LEU A 252 6.56 3.73 21.12
C LEU A 252 7.50 4.93 21.12
N ASN A 253 8.81 4.68 21.05
CA ASN A 253 9.81 5.73 20.84
C ASN A 253 10.16 5.82 19.35
N LEU A 254 9.99 7.00 18.74
CA LEU A 254 10.39 7.21 17.33
C LEU A 254 11.89 7.47 17.16
N LEU A 255 12.52 8.13 18.13
CA LEU A 255 13.95 8.42 18.11
C LEU A 255 14.62 7.77 19.30
N THR A 256 15.71 7.05 19.04
CA THR A 256 16.46 6.34 20.07
C THR A 256 17.95 6.43 19.82
N GLU A 257 18.70 6.78 20.86
CA GLU A 257 20.17 6.91 20.84
C GLU A 257 20.85 5.54 20.65
N ARG A 258 21.87 5.50 19.78
CA ARG A 258 22.64 4.27 19.49
C ARG A 258 23.40 3.74 20.70
N ASP A 259 23.91 4.65 21.53
CA ASP A 259 24.73 4.30 22.71
C ASP A 259 23.90 3.69 23.85
N ARG A 260 22.56 3.71 23.77
CA ARG A 260 21.66 3.13 24.77
C ARG A 260 21.31 1.66 24.49
N ILE A 261 21.90 1.03 23.47
CA ILE A 261 21.44 -0.26 22.97
C ILE A 261 21.38 -1.38 24.02
N ASP A 262 22.37 -1.47 24.93
CA ASP A 262 22.37 -2.47 26.01
C ASP A 262 21.18 -2.28 26.97
N SER A 263 20.86 -1.02 27.29
CA SER A 263 19.71 -0.69 28.14
C SER A 263 18.37 -0.96 27.43
N LEU A 264 18.33 -0.77 26.11
CA LEU A 264 17.15 -1.07 25.30
C LEU A 264 16.90 -2.58 25.23
N ALA A 265 17.95 -3.38 25.05
CA ALA A 265 17.85 -4.83 25.00
C ALA A 265 17.17 -5.44 26.23
N GLN A 266 17.33 -4.80 27.40
CA GLN A 266 16.72 -5.23 28.66
C GLN A 266 15.27 -4.79 28.82
N SER A 267 14.88 -3.66 28.23
CA SER A 267 13.63 -2.96 28.53
C SER A 267 12.65 -2.83 27.35
N HIS A 268 13.10 -3.13 26.14
CA HIS A 268 12.34 -2.95 24.90
C HIS A 268 12.34 -4.20 24.00
N PHE A 269 11.31 -4.35 23.20
CA PHE A 269 11.27 -5.22 22.03
C PHE A 269 11.70 -4.42 20.79
N LEU A 270 12.33 -5.09 19.82
CA LEU A 270 12.72 -4.48 18.54
C LEU A 270 11.77 -4.93 17.44
N VAL A 271 11.18 -3.98 16.72
CA VAL A 271 10.26 -4.25 15.61
C VAL A 271 10.72 -3.47 14.39
N SER A 272 10.99 -4.15 13.27
CA SER A 272 11.62 -3.56 12.07
C SER A 272 10.66 -3.28 10.90
N ASN A 273 9.37 -3.59 11.05
CA ASN A 273 8.36 -3.36 10.02
C ASN A 273 6.95 -3.35 10.63
N LEU A 274 6.59 -2.27 11.33
CA LEU A 274 5.26 -2.17 11.96
C LEU A 274 4.12 -2.12 10.92
N LYS A 275 4.41 -1.71 9.67
CA LYS A 275 3.44 -1.76 8.56
C LYS A 275 2.93 -3.19 8.38
N LEU A 276 3.79 -4.20 8.50
CA LEU A 276 3.46 -5.62 8.33
C LEU A 276 3.35 -6.44 9.61
N ALA A 277 3.60 -5.84 10.77
CA ALA A 277 3.52 -6.54 12.05
C ALA A 277 2.18 -7.26 12.26
N HIS A 278 1.09 -6.76 11.65
CA HIS A 278 -0.26 -7.30 11.76
C HIS A 278 -0.42 -8.70 11.15
N LEU A 279 0.57 -9.16 10.37
CA LEU A 279 0.56 -10.47 9.73
C LEU A 279 0.90 -11.63 10.69
N GLY A 280 1.04 -11.33 12.00
CA GLY A 280 1.00 -12.33 13.07
C GLY A 280 2.33 -12.96 13.46
N ALA A 281 3.45 -12.39 13.00
CA ALA A 281 4.78 -12.93 13.27
C ALA A 281 5.34 -12.61 14.65
N TYR A 282 4.88 -11.52 15.27
CA TYR A 282 5.32 -11.11 16.61
C TYR A 282 4.33 -11.61 17.66
N ARG A 283 4.82 -12.35 18.65
CA ARG A 283 4.01 -12.96 19.71
C ARG A 283 4.60 -12.67 21.09
N PHE A 284 4.39 -11.45 21.56
CA PHE A 284 4.74 -11.06 22.92
C PHE A 284 3.60 -10.25 23.55
N ASP A 285 3.60 -10.24 24.88
CA ASP A 285 2.68 -9.41 25.66
C ASP A 285 3.35 -8.10 26.05
N VAL A 286 2.54 -7.05 26.11
CA VAL A 286 2.94 -5.71 26.54
C VAL A 286 2.28 -5.43 27.86
N SER A 287 3.07 -5.04 28.87
CA SER A 287 2.56 -4.65 30.18
C SER A 287 2.51 -3.12 30.30
N PHE A 288 1.30 -2.57 30.42
CA PHE A 288 1.08 -1.15 30.62
C PHE A 288 1.24 -0.75 32.09
N ALA A 289 1.56 0.52 32.35
CA ALA A 289 1.71 1.03 33.71
C ALA A 289 0.42 0.91 34.54
N SER A 290 -0.74 1.16 33.92
CA SER A 290 -2.07 0.90 34.48
C SER A 290 -3.13 0.85 33.38
N PRO A 291 -4.36 0.36 33.65
CA PRO A 291 -5.48 0.45 32.72
C PRO A 291 -5.82 1.88 32.29
N ALA A 292 -5.55 2.88 33.12
CA ALA A 292 -5.86 4.29 32.82
C ALA A 292 -4.81 4.95 31.91
N THR A 293 -3.62 4.36 31.77
CA THR A 293 -2.52 4.94 30.98
C THR A 293 -2.49 4.43 29.54
N ASN A 294 -3.55 3.74 29.09
CA ASN A 294 -3.64 3.29 27.71
C ASN A 294 -5.07 3.32 27.15
N GLU A 295 -5.18 3.55 25.84
CA GLU A 295 -6.47 3.61 25.13
C GLU A 295 -7.24 2.27 25.13
N PHE A 296 -6.58 1.18 25.50
CA PHE A 296 -7.18 -0.15 25.54
C PHE A 296 -7.86 -0.48 26.86
N GLY A 297 -7.64 0.30 27.93
CA GLY A 297 -8.27 0.07 29.23
C GLY A 297 -7.80 -1.21 29.95
N VAL A 298 -6.60 -1.72 29.65
CA VAL A 298 -6.09 -2.99 30.21
C VAL A 298 -4.67 -2.87 30.75
N SER A 299 -4.29 -3.75 31.68
CA SER A 299 -2.91 -3.77 32.22
C SER A 299 -1.94 -4.55 31.33
N ILE A 300 -2.43 -5.56 30.61
CA ILE A 300 -1.64 -6.40 29.71
C ILE A 300 -2.42 -6.61 28.43
N ARG A 301 -1.74 -6.58 27.27
CA ARG A 301 -2.34 -6.85 25.97
C ARG A 301 -1.32 -7.53 25.05
N ARG A 302 -1.79 -8.43 24.18
CA ARG A 302 -0.96 -9.00 23.13
C ARG A 302 -0.54 -7.92 22.15
N PHE A 303 0.72 -7.97 21.73
CA PHE A 303 1.25 -7.02 20.74
C PHE A 303 0.38 -6.93 19.49
N SER A 304 -0.08 -8.06 18.95
CA SER A 304 -0.96 -8.15 17.78
C SER A 304 -2.16 -7.20 17.86
N ASP A 305 -2.72 -7.06 19.06
CA ASP A 305 -3.94 -6.31 19.30
C ASP A 305 -3.66 -4.81 19.52
N THR A 306 -2.38 -4.42 19.61
CA THR A 306 -1.93 -3.02 19.75
C THR A 306 -1.52 -2.39 18.41
N ILE A 307 -1.35 -3.19 17.36
CA ILE A 307 -0.71 -2.77 16.11
C ILE A 307 -1.47 -1.64 15.42
N SER A 308 -2.80 -1.71 15.36
CA SER A 308 -3.60 -0.64 14.74
C SER A 308 -3.43 0.69 15.47
N GLY A 309 -3.39 0.67 16.80
CA GLY A 309 -3.11 1.86 17.61
C GLY A 309 -1.70 2.38 17.36
N LEU A 310 -0.68 1.52 17.32
CA LEU A 310 0.70 1.92 17.03
C LEU A 310 0.87 2.50 15.62
N GLN A 311 0.22 1.90 14.61
CA GLN A 311 0.22 2.43 13.25
C GLN A 311 -0.42 3.83 13.21
N GLN A 312 -1.53 4.01 13.93
CA GLN A 312 -2.17 5.32 14.07
C GLN A 312 -1.28 6.33 14.81
N ALA A 313 -0.57 5.91 15.86
CA ALA A 313 0.36 6.75 16.62
C ALA A 313 1.51 7.25 15.74
N ILE A 314 2.11 6.39 14.91
CA ILE A 314 3.17 6.81 13.98
C ILE A 314 2.65 7.87 13.00
N VAL A 315 1.50 7.63 12.38
CA VAL A 315 0.89 8.61 11.47
C VAL A 315 0.62 9.93 12.21
N ASN A 316 0.11 9.87 13.43
CA ASN A 316 -0.10 11.05 14.28
C ASN A 316 1.19 11.81 14.57
N TYR A 317 2.27 11.11 14.90
CA TYR A 317 3.56 11.70 15.23
C TYR A 317 4.19 12.39 14.02
N LEU A 318 4.10 11.75 12.84
CA LEU A 318 4.52 12.34 11.57
C LEU A 318 3.66 13.57 11.21
N LEU A 319 2.35 13.52 11.44
CA LEU A 319 1.46 14.68 11.25
C LEU A 319 1.78 15.84 12.16
N ARG A 320 2.02 15.59 13.46
CA ARG A 320 2.44 16.64 14.39
C ARG A 320 3.77 17.26 13.97
N THR A 321 4.70 16.46 13.45
CA THR A 321 5.96 16.97 12.88
C THR A 321 5.71 17.91 11.69
N VAL A 322 4.80 17.55 10.79
CA VAL A 322 4.39 18.42 9.68
C VAL A 322 3.73 19.71 10.17
N LEU A 323 2.82 19.61 11.14
CA LEU A 323 2.11 20.77 11.68
C LEU A 323 3.07 21.75 12.36
N GLU A 324 4.03 21.26 13.14
CA GLU A 324 5.09 22.09 13.72
C GLU A 324 5.98 22.74 12.65
N HIS A 325 6.36 21.98 11.62
CA HIS A 325 7.13 22.52 10.49
C HIS A 325 6.40 23.65 9.77
N LEU A 326 5.11 23.47 9.46
CA LEU A 326 4.29 24.50 8.82
C LEU A 326 4.06 25.69 9.76
N HIS A 327 3.83 25.45 11.05
CA HIS A 327 3.64 26.51 12.05
C HIS A 327 4.86 27.45 12.13
N HIS A 328 6.07 26.89 12.10
CA HIS A 328 7.31 27.66 12.20
C HIS A 328 7.78 28.25 10.86
N SER A 329 7.38 27.66 9.73
CA SER A 329 7.76 28.14 8.39
C SER A 329 6.79 29.17 7.81
N HIS A 330 5.66 29.46 8.48
CA HIS A 330 4.65 30.41 7.99
C HIS A 330 4.53 31.67 8.83
N PRO A 331 4.03 32.78 8.24
CA PRO A 331 3.67 33.95 9.00
C PRO A 331 2.69 33.60 10.12
N ALA A 332 2.98 34.08 11.34
CA ALA A 332 2.16 33.80 12.51
C ALA A 332 0.67 34.10 12.23
N ASN A 333 -0.20 33.16 12.58
CA ASN A 333 -1.66 33.24 12.50
C ASN A 333 -2.30 33.25 11.10
N GLN A 334 -1.56 32.95 10.03
CA GLN A 334 -2.18 32.75 8.72
C GLN A 334 -2.92 31.40 8.67
N PRO A 335 -4.23 31.36 8.36
CA PRO A 335 -4.97 30.11 8.29
C PRO A 335 -4.49 29.23 7.13
N PHE A 336 -4.40 27.93 7.36
CA PHE A 336 -4.07 26.96 6.33
C PHE A 336 -4.93 25.70 6.43
N PHE A 337 -4.94 24.92 5.36
CA PHE A 337 -5.69 23.67 5.22
C PHE A 337 -4.75 22.55 4.83
N LEU A 338 -5.04 21.33 5.29
CA LEU A 338 -4.17 20.17 5.09
C LEU A 338 -4.87 19.09 4.29
N SER A 339 -4.36 18.75 3.11
CA SER A 339 -4.80 17.62 2.29
C SER A 339 -3.77 16.50 2.43
N VAL A 340 -4.08 15.50 3.26
CA VAL A 340 -3.17 14.39 3.60
C VAL A 340 -3.50 13.18 2.73
N LYS A 341 -2.48 12.64 2.04
CA LYS A 341 -2.56 11.39 1.30
C LYS A 341 -1.60 10.37 1.90
N LEU A 342 -2.14 9.28 2.45
CA LEU A 342 -1.37 8.18 3.00
C LEU A 342 -1.06 7.14 1.92
N LEU A 343 0.21 6.82 1.72
CA LEU A 343 0.60 5.71 0.85
C LEU A 343 0.47 4.38 1.60
N VAL A 344 -0.37 3.49 1.06
CA VAL A 344 -0.71 2.21 1.67
C VAL A 344 -0.24 1.04 0.78
N PRO A 345 0.18 -0.08 1.38
CA PRO A 345 0.61 -1.23 0.62
C PRO A 345 -0.63 -2.03 0.18
N ASN A 346 -0.53 -2.77 -0.92
CA ASN A 346 -1.65 -3.52 -1.49
C ASN A 346 -2.07 -4.72 -0.64
N VAL A 347 -1.20 -5.15 0.29
CA VAL A 347 -1.53 -6.18 1.28
C VAL A 347 -2.44 -5.69 2.40
N PHE A 348 -2.76 -4.39 2.47
CA PHE A 348 -3.72 -3.88 3.45
C PHE A 348 -5.15 -4.20 3.05
N GLU A 349 -5.90 -4.72 4.01
CA GLU A 349 -7.34 -4.91 3.91
C GLU A 349 -8.10 -3.59 4.02
N GLN A 350 -9.29 -3.53 3.42
CA GLN A 350 -10.10 -2.29 3.39
C GLN A 350 -10.43 -1.78 4.80
N GLN A 351 -10.67 -2.66 5.76
CA GLN A 351 -10.93 -2.27 7.15
C GLN A 351 -9.73 -1.53 7.76
N ARG A 352 -8.51 -1.98 7.49
CA ARG A 352 -7.28 -1.35 8.01
C ARG A 352 -7.07 0.02 7.38
N VAL A 353 -7.22 0.13 6.06
CA VAL A 353 -7.15 1.42 5.36
C VAL A 353 -8.18 2.40 5.93
N SER A 354 -9.43 1.95 6.08
CA SER A 354 -10.50 2.80 6.61
C SER A 354 -10.27 3.22 8.06
N THR A 355 -9.72 2.33 8.88
CA THR A 355 -9.33 2.65 10.27
C THR A 355 -8.24 3.71 10.31
N LEU A 356 -7.22 3.60 9.46
CA LEU A 356 -6.14 4.60 9.37
C LEU A 356 -6.65 5.96 8.88
N VAL A 357 -7.49 6.00 7.85
CA VAL A 357 -8.09 7.25 7.35
C VAL A 357 -8.93 7.91 8.42
N GLN A 358 -9.84 7.15 9.05
CA GLN A 358 -10.72 7.68 10.07
C GLN A 358 -9.94 8.13 11.30
N GLY A 359 -9.03 7.31 11.84
CA GLY A 359 -8.21 7.66 12.99
C GLY A 359 -7.38 8.92 12.74
N THR A 360 -6.76 9.02 11.55
CA THR A 360 -6.01 10.21 11.14
C THR A 360 -6.89 11.45 11.09
N TYR A 361 -8.09 11.31 10.54
CA TYR A 361 -9.05 12.41 10.50
C TYR A 361 -9.53 12.83 11.89
N ARG A 362 -9.80 11.88 12.81
CA ARG A 362 -10.16 12.19 14.21
C ARG A 362 -9.06 13.00 14.89
N ASN A 363 -7.81 12.56 14.75
CA ASN A 363 -6.66 13.25 15.34
C ASN A 363 -6.52 14.67 14.81
N LEU A 364 -6.71 14.88 13.50
CA LEU A 364 -6.70 16.22 12.90
C LEU A 364 -7.89 17.06 13.36
N HIS A 365 -9.07 16.47 13.51
CA HIS A 365 -10.27 17.17 13.96
C HIS A 365 -10.12 17.72 15.38
N ASP A 366 -9.44 17.00 16.28
CA ASP A 366 -9.11 17.51 17.60
C ASP A 366 -8.15 18.71 17.55
N LEU A 367 -7.33 18.81 16.49
CA LEU A 367 -6.43 19.92 16.22
C LEU A 367 -7.07 21.07 15.41
N LEU A 368 -8.33 20.94 14.99
CA LEU A 368 -9.12 22.01 14.35
C LEU A 368 -9.82 22.92 15.36
N GLN A 369 -9.75 22.59 16.66
CA GLN A 369 -10.43 23.35 17.70
C GLN A 369 -9.85 24.78 17.85
N PRO A 370 -10.64 25.78 18.28
CA PRO A 370 -10.20 27.18 18.35
C PRO A 370 -8.99 27.45 19.25
N ASP A 371 -8.73 26.56 20.21
CA ASP A 371 -7.61 26.59 21.17
C ASP A 371 -6.36 25.84 20.67
N SER A 372 -6.42 25.23 19.48
CA SER A 372 -5.27 24.60 18.84
C SER A 372 -4.15 25.61 18.63
N PRO A 373 -2.88 25.24 18.88
CA PRO A 373 -1.73 26.13 18.62
C PRO A 373 -1.51 26.34 17.11
N TYR A 374 -2.12 25.51 16.27
CA TYR A 374 -1.99 25.56 14.83
C TYR A 374 -3.11 26.43 14.22
N ALA A 375 -2.77 27.25 13.22
CA ALA A 375 -3.76 27.99 12.42
C ALA A 375 -4.51 27.10 11.41
N LEU A 376 -4.67 25.82 11.71
CA LEU A 376 -5.32 24.83 10.85
C LEU A 376 -6.84 25.08 10.84
N ARG A 377 -7.43 25.21 9.65
CA ARG A 377 -8.87 25.50 9.47
C ARG A 377 -9.69 24.37 8.87
N GLY A 378 -9.02 23.39 8.27
CA GLY A 378 -9.69 22.21 7.74
C GLY A 378 -8.67 21.18 7.27
N ALA A 379 -9.12 19.93 7.18
CA ALA A 379 -8.31 18.83 6.71
C ALA A 379 -9.10 17.92 5.75
N GLU A 380 -8.39 17.27 4.85
CA GLU A 380 -8.88 16.16 4.04
C GLU A 380 -7.89 15.00 4.21
N VAL A 381 -8.39 13.77 4.36
CA VAL A 381 -7.54 12.58 4.47
C VAL A 381 -7.95 11.58 3.40
N GLY A 382 -6.99 11.11 2.62
CA GLY A 382 -7.17 10.06 1.63
C GLY A 382 -6.01 9.08 1.64
N THR A 383 -6.14 8.03 0.84
CA THR A 383 -5.10 7.01 0.65
C THR A 383 -4.85 6.77 -0.83
N LEU A 384 -3.62 6.38 -1.16
CA LEU A 384 -3.27 5.89 -2.48
C LEU A 384 -2.39 4.65 -2.34
N SER A 385 -2.63 3.66 -3.19
CA SER A 385 -1.76 2.48 -3.26
C SER A 385 -0.35 2.88 -3.67
N GLU A 386 0.67 2.30 -3.03
CA GLU A 386 2.08 2.55 -3.37
C GLU A 386 2.39 2.28 -4.85
N SER A 387 1.89 1.16 -5.39
CA SER A 387 2.13 0.79 -6.80
C SER A 387 1.40 1.72 -7.78
N ASP A 388 0.18 2.15 -7.47
CA ASP A 388 -0.54 3.16 -8.26
C ASP A 388 0.17 4.52 -8.23
N ALA A 389 0.62 4.94 -7.04
CA ALA A 389 1.40 6.15 -6.88
C ALA A 389 2.71 6.06 -7.67
N ALA A 390 3.37 4.90 -7.68
CA ALA A 390 4.59 4.71 -8.43
C ALA A 390 4.36 4.78 -9.96
N PHE A 391 3.24 4.26 -10.46
CA PHE A 391 2.86 4.42 -11.88
C PHE A 391 2.65 5.89 -12.26
N LEU A 392 1.88 6.63 -11.46
CA LEU A 392 1.65 8.07 -11.69
C LEU A 392 2.98 8.83 -11.67
N GLY A 393 3.85 8.53 -10.71
CA GLY A 393 5.15 9.19 -10.58
C GLY A 393 6.08 8.88 -11.75
N TYR A 394 6.06 7.64 -12.23
CA TYR A 394 6.82 7.26 -13.42
C TYR A 394 6.39 8.09 -14.63
N ARG A 395 5.10 8.33 -14.78
CA ARG A 395 4.57 9.17 -15.86
C ARG A 395 4.96 10.63 -15.75
N GLU A 396 4.82 11.21 -14.56
CA GLU A 396 5.22 12.61 -14.32
C GLU A 396 6.72 12.82 -14.54
N SER A 397 7.56 11.85 -14.15
CA SER A 397 9.01 11.94 -14.37
C SER A 397 9.41 11.86 -15.85
N ARG A 398 8.61 11.16 -16.66
CA ARG A 398 8.87 10.91 -18.08
C ARG A 398 8.13 11.86 -19.01
N SER A 399 7.08 12.57 -18.59
CA SER A 399 6.51 13.67 -19.38
C SER A 399 7.53 14.78 -19.62
N VAL A 400 8.52 14.90 -18.74
CA VAL A 400 9.70 15.77 -18.85
C VAL A 400 10.81 15.17 -19.73
N GLN A 401 10.79 13.86 -20.02
CA GLN A 401 11.79 13.16 -20.83
C GLN A 401 11.21 12.69 -22.18
N ARG A 402 12.03 12.56 -23.24
CA ARG A 402 11.56 12.38 -24.64
C ARG A 402 10.91 11.02 -25.00
N GLN A 403 10.41 10.25 -24.03
CA GLN A 403 9.72 8.98 -24.26
C GLN A 403 8.50 8.83 -23.32
N PRO A 404 7.39 9.51 -23.62
CA PRO A 404 6.16 9.38 -22.84
C PRO A 404 5.57 7.96 -22.97
N LEU A 405 4.89 7.49 -21.91
CA LEU A 405 4.06 6.29 -22.02
C LEU A 405 2.90 6.55 -23.00
N PRO A 406 2.50 5.54 -23.81
CA PRO A 406 1.31 5.65 -24.63
C PRO A 406 0.09 6.17 -23.87
N LEU A 407 -0.71 7.00 -24.55
CA LEU A 407 -1.96 7.53 -23.98
C LEU A 407 -2.98 6.42 -23.72
N LYS A 408 -2.93 5.34 -24.50
CA LYS A 408 -3.76 4.15 -24.31
C LYS A 408 -2.89 2.90 -24.16
N GLY A 409 -3.21 2.03 -23.21
CA GLY A 409 -2.46 0.78 -23.02
C GLY A 409 -2.62 0.13 -21.64
N ARG A 410 -2.05 -1.07 -21.53
CA ARG A 410 -2.04 -1.89 -20.31
C ARG A 410 -0.63 -1.93 -19.71
N TYR A 411 -0.55 -1.72 -18.41
CA TYR A 411 0.70 -1.61 -17.67
C TYR A 411 0.69 -2.52 -16.45
N LEU A 412 1.83 -3.14 -16.17
CA LEU A 412 2.09 -3.82 -14.90
C LEU A 412 3.16 -3.00 -14.17
N ILE A 413 2.76 -2.30 -13.10
CA ILE A 413 3.70 -1.62 -12.22
C ILE A 413 4.02 -2.56 -11.05
N VAL A 414 5.31 -2.76 -10.77
CA VAL A 414 5.79 -3.57 -9.64
C VAL A 414 6.70 -2.70 -8.80
N ASP A 415 6.23 -2.32 -7.62
CA ASP A 415 7.01 -1.64 -6.58
C ASP A 415 7.51 -2.66 -5.58
N SER A 416 8.82 -2.88 -5.53
CA SER A 416 9.42 -3.87 -4.64
C SER A 416 10.43 -3.21 -3.72
N GLY A 417 10.05 -3.11 -2.45
CA GLY A 417 10.88 -2.60 -1.37
C GLY A 417 11.52 -3.71 -0.53
N LYS A 418 12.09 -3.31 0.60
CA LYS A 418 12.65 -4.26 1.56
C LYS A 418 11.56 -5.08 2.25
N GLY A 419 10.48 -4.43 2.68
CA GLY A 419 9.41 -5.05 3.46
C GLY A 419 8.20 -5.51 2.66
N THR A 420 7.87 -4.91 1.52
CA THR A 420 6.72 -5.28 0.68
C THR A 420 7.10 -5.34 -0.79
N THR A 421 6.34 -6.13 -1.56
CA THR A 421 6.24 -6.02 -3.01
C THR A 421 4.79 -5.77 -3.34
N ASP A 422 4.51 -4.64 -3.96
CA ASP A 422 3.19 -4.14 -4.31
C ASP A 422 3.11 -3.98 -5.82
N PHE A 423 2.06 -4.49 -6.46
CA PHE A 423 1.92 -4.38 -7.91
C PHE A 423 0.48 -4.11 -8.33
N SER A 424 0.34 -3.49 -9.51
CA SER A 424 -0.94 -3.16 -10.09
C SER A 424 -0.95 -3.37 -11.60
N LEU A 425 -2.06 -3.92 -12.09
CA LEU A 425 -2.41 -3.92 -13.49
C LEU A 425 -3.28 -2.69 -13.75
N ILE A 426 -2.78 -1.83 -14.61
CA ILE A 426 -3.36 -0.52 -14.90
C ILE A 426 -3.76 -0.50 -16.37
N GLU A 427 -5.03 -0.19 -16.60
CA GLU A 427 -5.56 0.10 -17.92
C GLU A 427 -5.70 1.60 -18.05
N ARG A 428 -5.20 2.12 -19.16
CA ARG A 428 -5.31 3.52 -19.49
C ARG A 428 -5.99 3.65 -20.84
N ASP A 429 -7.07 4.39 -20.85
CA ASP A 429 -7.72 4.89 -22.06
C ASP A 429 -7.94 6.40 -21.90
N ASP A 430 -9.19 6.83 -21.81
CA ASP A 430 -9.54 8.23 -21.50
C ASP A 430 -9.43 8.49 -19.98
N GLU A 431 -9.38 7.42 -19.18
CA GLU A 431 -9.20 7.41 -17.74
C GLU A 431 -8.13 6.36 -17.37
N THR A 432 -7.51 6.52 -16.20
CA THR A 432 -6.60 5.51 -15.64
C THR A 432 -7.30 4.70 -14.56
N LYS A 433 -7.35 3.39 -14.79
CA LYS A 433 -8.04 2.42 -13.95
C LYS A 433 -7.04 1.37 -13.49
N SER A 434 -6.92 1.22 -12.18
CA SER A 434 -6.18 0.09 -11.59
C SER A 434 -7.17 -1.05 -11.44
N VAL A 435 -7.16 -1.96 -12.41
CA VAL A 435 -8.15 -3.05 -12.55
C VAL A 435 -7.84 -4.22 -11.63
N PHE A 436 -6.57 -4.40 -11.28
CA PHE A 436 -6.14 -5.36 -10.29
C PHE A 436 -4.94 -4.82 -9.51
N ARG A 437 -4.96 -5.04 -8.20
CA ARG A 437 -3.84 -4.77 -7.30
C ARG A 437 -3.58 -6.03 -6.50
N SER A 438 -2.34 -6.29 -6.16
CA SER A 438 -1.99 -7.30 -5.17
C SER A 438 -0.60 -6.98 -4.63
N GLY A 439 -0.17 -7.75 -3.65
CA GLY A 439 1.15 -7.62 -3.07
C GLY A 439 1.50 -8.83 -2.24
N PHE A 440 2.77 -8.93 -1.89
CA PHE A 440 3.26 -9.93 -0.96
C PHE A 440 4.41 -9.37 -0.13
N ILE A 441 4.78 -10.13 0.89
CA ILE A 441 5.71 -9.71 1.92
C ILE A 441 7.16 -9.84 1.42
N GLY A 442 7.87 -8.71 1.47
CA GLY A 442 9.33 -8.52 1.47
C GLY A 442 10.19 -9.27 0.46
N ALA A 443 10.34 -8.75 -0.76
CA ALA A 443 11.39 -9.27 -1.66
C ALA A 443 12.79 -8.95 -1.12
N GLY A 444 13.06 -7.71 -0.70
CA GLY A 444 14.41 -7.33 -0.25
C GLY A 444 14.86 -8.04 1.02
N ASN A 445 13.95 -8.31 1.97
CA ASN A 445 14.27 -9.11 3.16
C ASN A 445 14.38 -10.61 2.85
N ALA A 446 13.51 -11.18 2.00
CA ALA A 446 13.66 -12.57 1.58
C ALA A 446 15.00 -12.82 0.87
N ILE A 447 15.47 -11.89 0.03
CA ILE A 447 16.81 -11.93 -0.55
C ILE A 447 17.88 -11.87 0.55
N SER A 448 17.74 -11.00 1.54
CA SER A 448 18.70 -10.91 2.66
C SER A 448 18.74 -12.20 3.48
N TYR A 449 17.58 -12.84 3.69
CA TYR A 449 17.49 -14.13 4.36
C TYR A 449 18.20 -15.25 3.58
N ALA A 450 18.17 -15.24 2.25
CA ALA A 450 18.94 -16.20 1.46
C ALA A 450 20.46 -16.06 1.66
N PHE A 451 20.98 -14.84 1.90
CA PHE A 451 22.39 -14.66 2.29
C PHE A 451 22.67 -15.28 3.67
N VAL A 452 21.73 -15.15 4.62
CA VAL A 452 21.82 -15.82 5.92
C VAL A 452 21.86 -17.33 5.74
N GLU A 453 20.99 -17.90 4.90
CA GLU A 453 21.02 -19.34 4.62
C GLU A 453 22.35 -19.79 4.01
N THR A 454 22.93 -19.02 3.08
CA THR A 454 24.25 -19.30 2.51
C THR A 454 25.35 -19.32 3.58
N VAL A 455 25.37 -18.33 4.48
CA VAL A 455 26.34 -18.28 5.59
C VAL A 455 26.18 -19.49 6.50
N PHE A 456 24.96 -19.78 6.95
CA PHE A 456 24.73 -20.89 7.87
C PHE A 456 24.93 -22.26 7.19
N ALA A 457 24.74 -22.38 5.88
CA ALA A 457 25.07 -23.59 5.15
C ALA A 457 26.59 -23.80 5.03
N ALA A 458 27.37 -22.73 4.85
CA ALA A 458 28.82 -22.83 4.91
C ALA A 458 29.29 -23.30 6.30
N ILE A 459 28.63 -22.82 7.37
CA ILE A 459 29.01 -23.17 8.75
C ILE A 459 28.51 -24.55 9.16
N PHE A 460 27.29 -24.95 8.84
CA PHE A 460 26.64 -26.16 9.40
C PHE A 460 26.29 -27.23 8.37
N GLY A 461 26.52 -26.96 7.08
CA GLY A 461 26.18 -27.84 5.97
C GLY A 461 24.84 -27.48 5.30
N PRO A 462 24.58 -28.02 4.09
CA PRO A 462 23.41 -27.65 3.28
C PRO A 462 22.09 -28.28 3.75
N ASP A 463 22.12 -29.21 4.71
CA ASP A 463 20.91 -29.83 5.27
C ASP A 463 19.99 -28.76 5.86
N SER A 464 18.74 -28.72 5.38
CA SER A 464 17.78 -27.68 5.77
C SER A 464 17.41 -27.77 7.26
N THR A 465 17.28 -28.97 7.81
CA THR A 465 16.88 -29.17 9.21
C THR A 465 17.97 -28.66 10.16
N VAL A 466 19.22 -29.08 9.93
CA VAL A 466 20.36 -28.67 10.74
C VAL A 466 20.60 -27.16 10.63
N ARG A 467 20.55 -26.63 9.40
CA ARG A 467 20.75 -25.19 9.16
C ARG A 467 19.70 -24.34 9.85
N GLN A 468 18.42 -24.69 9.69
CA GLN A 468 17.33 -23.94 10.30
C GLN A 468 17.45 -23.99 11.83
N GLN A 469 17.69 -25.16 12.43
CA GLN A 469 17.95 -25.28 13.87
C GLN A 469 19.10 -24.38 14.36
N ALA A 470 20.20 -24.31 13.59
CA ALA A 470 21.31 -23.43 13.92
C ALA A 470 20.94 -21.95 13.82
N ILE A 471 20.22 -21.54 12.77
CA ILE A 471 19.70 -20.16 12.61
C ILE A 471 18.82 -19.81 13.81
N TRP A 472 17.88 -20.69 14.17
CA TRP A 472 17.00 -20.50 15.33
C TRP A 472 17.80 -20.31 16.61
N ARG A 473 18.74 -21.21 16.89
CA ARG A 473 19.47 -21.22 18.16
C ARG A 473 20.47 -20.07 18.29
N ILE A 474 21.10 -19.65 17.19
CA ILE A 474 22.17 -18.65 17.18
C ILE A 474 21.61 -17.25 16.97
N ALA A 475 20.75 -17.05 15.97
CA ALA A 475 20.29 -15.71 15.58
C ALA A 475 18.98 -15.29 16.25
N LEU A 476 18.14 -16.25 16.65
CA LEU A 476 16.81 -16.01 17.23
C LEU A 476 16.64 -16.62 18.63
N GLY A 477 17.74 -17.08 19.23
CA GLY A 477 17.70 -17.66 20.55
C GLY A 477 17.29 -16.62 21.60
N PRO A 478 16.62 -17.03 22.69
CA PRO A 478 16.24 -16.11 23.77
C PRO A 478 17.45 -15.47 24.48
N THR A 479 18.64 -16.05 24.29
CA THR A 479 19.93 -15.54 24.80
C THR A 479 20.72 -14.73 23.77
N THR A 480 20.19 -14.54 22.57
CA THR A 480 20.88 -13.79 21.51
C THR A 480 20.73 -12.29 21.77
N ASP A 481 21.86 -11.60 21.85
CA ASP A 481 21.91 -10.19 22.16
C ASP A 481 21.36 -9.31 21.01
N LEU A 482 20.66 -8.24 21.37
CA LEU A 482 20.01 -7.34 20.41
C LEU A 482 21.03 -6.56 19.57
N VAL A 483 22.15 -6.16 20.16
CA VAL A 483 23.26 -5.49 19.47
C VAL A 483 23.81 -6.39 18.37
N ASP A 484 24.01 -7.67 18.71
CA ASP A 484 24.48 -8.66 17.76
C ASP A 484 23.47 -8.89 16.63
N LYS A 485 22.16 -8.92 16.91
CA LYS A 485 21.11 -9.01 15.86
C LYS A 485 21.19 -7.83 14.88
N ILE A 486 21.35 -6.60 15.38
CA ILE A 486 21.44 -5.41 14.54
C ILE A 486 22.73 -5.43 13.70
N ARG A 487 23.90 -5.68 14.32
CA ARG A 487 25.19 -5.77 13.60
C ARG A 487 25.15 -6.85 12.54
N PHE A 488 24.60 -8.03 12.88
CA PHE A 488 24.42 -9.13 11.94
C PHE A 488 23.55 -8.74 10.74
N GLY A 489 22.42 -8.07 10.97
CA GLY A 489 21.57 -7.56 9.89
C GLY A 489 22.28 -6.55 8.98
N GLU A 490 23.12 -5.68 9.54
CA GLU A 490 23.86 -4.66 8.80
C GLU A 490 24.98 -5.25 7.93
N ILE A 491 25.71 -6.26 8.42
CA ILE A 491 26.75 -6.93 7.63
C ILE A 491 26.13 -7.75 6.49
N ILE A 492 24.98 -8.41 6.72
CA ILE A 492 24.24 -9.13 5.65
C ILE A 492 23.78 -8.17 4.55
N GLU A 493 23.23 -7.01 4.91
CA GLU A 493 22.86 -5.97 3.93
C GLU A 493 24.07 -5.44 3.15
N THR A 494 25.22 -5.32 3.81
CA THR A 494 26.48 -4.90 3.17
C THR A 494 26.92 -5.91 2.11
N LEU A 495 26.96 -7.20 2.47
CA LEU A 495 27.31 -8.28 1.55
C LEU A 495 26.33 -8.36 0.37
N LYS A 496 25.02 -8.25 0.63
CA LYS A 496 23.99 -8.21 -0.43
C LYS A 496 24.23 -7.09 -1.44
N ARG A 497 24.56 -5.88 -0.98
CA ARG A 497 24.86 -4.73 -1.86
C ARG A 497 26.13 -4.94 -2.71
N GLY A 498 27.10 -5.72 -2.22
CA GLY A 498 28.31 -6.05 -2.97
C GLY A 498 28.12 -7.13 -4.03
N PHE A 499 27.04 -7.92 -3.96
CA PHE A 499 26.82 -9.07 -4.83
C PHE A 499 26.81 -8.69 -6.32
N ASP A 500 26.13 -7.61 -6.68
CA ASP A 500 26.00 -7.16 -8.08
C ASP A 500 27.26 -6.52 -8.67
N LYS A 501 28.24 -6.18 -7.83
CA LYS A 501 29.54 -5.66 -8.28
C LYS A 501 30.44 -6.78 -8.81
N GLY A 502 30.20 -8.03 -8.38
CA GLY A 502 30.92 -9.22 -8.79
C GLY A 502 30.29 -9.95 -9.97
N ARG A 503 30.02 -9.25 -11.09
CA ARG A 503 29.31 -9.78 -12.28
C ARG A 503 29.88 -11.06 -12.92
N ASN A 504 31.01 -11.56 -12.43
CA ASN A 504 31.41 -12.96 -12.57
C ASN A 504 31.35 -13.61 -11.17
N GLN A 505 30.20 -14.17 -10.79
CA GLN A 505 30.02 -14.89 -9.52
C GLN A 505 31.05 -16.01 -9.31
N THR A 506 31.69 -16.48 -10.38
CA THR A 506 32.81 -17.43 -10.40
C THR A 506 34.15 -16.87 -9.89
N ALA A 507 34.28 -15.55 -9.69
CA ALA A 507 35.49 -14.92 -9.19
C ALA A 507 35.54 -14.80 -7.66
N TYR A 508 34.38 -14.91 -6.98
CA TYR A 508 34.35 -14.96 -5.52
C TYR A 508 34.82 -16.32 -5.05
N ARG A 509 35.64 -16.32 -4.00
CA ARG A 509 36.09 -17.56 -3.36
C ARG A 509 35.01 -18.04 -2.39
N PRO A 510 34.82 -19.36 -2.28
CA PRO A 510 33.96 -19.94 -1.27
C PRO A 510 34.25 -19.39 0.13
N ILE A 511 33.21 -19.25 0.96
CA ILE A 511 33.32 -18.73 2.33
C ILE A 511 34.35 -19.55 3.14
N HIS A 512 34.38 -20.87 2.95
CA HIS A 512 35.29 -21.77 3.63
C HIS A 512 36.77 -21.52 3.27
N ASP A 513 37.07 -20.99 2.09
CA ASP A 513 38.45 -20.66 1.68
C ASP A 513 38.97 -19.37 2.33
N LEU A 514 38.06 -18.50 2.78
CA LEU A 514 38.42 -17.18 3.31
C LEU A 514 38.45 -17.13 4.84
N ILE A 515 37.50 -17.82 5.47
CA ILE A 515 37.28 -17.78 6.92
C ILE A 515 37.08 -19.19 7.51
N GLY A 516 37.63 -20.21 6.85
CA GLY A 516 37.44 -21.63 7.20
C GLY A 516 37.80 -21.99 8.65
N GLN A 517 38.86 -21.41 9.22
CA GLN A 517 39.22 -21.65 10.62
C GLN A 517 38.16 -21.12 11.59
N GLN A 518 37.72 -19.87 11.40
CA GLN A 518 36.65 -19.25 12.22
C GLN A 518 35.36 -20.07 12.12
N ILE A 519 35.03 -20.58 10.93
CA ILE A 519 33.88 -21.47 10.71
C ILE A 519 34.00 -22.77 11.52
N GLN A 520 35.16 -23.41 11.50
CA GLN A 520 35.40 -24.63 12.26
C GLN A 520 35.27 -24.39 13.77
N ASP A 521 35.79 -23.27 14.26
CA ASP A 521 35.72 -22.90 15.67
C ASP A 521 34.27 -22.63 16.13
N ILE A 522 33.48 -21.92 15.30
CA ILE A 522 32.04 -21.69 15.54
C ILE A 522 31.29 -23.02 15.55
N ARG A 523 31.53 -23.89 14.55
CA ARG A 523 30.88 -25.21 14.45
C ARG A 523 31.19 -26.08 15.67
N ALA A 524 32.46 -26.15 16.08
CA ALA A 524 32.88 -26.94 17.23
C ALA A 524 32.22 -26.46 18.52
N ARG A 525 32.14 -25.15 18.75
CA ARG A 525 31.46 -24.59 19.93
C ARG A 525 29.96 -24.88 19.95
N TYR A 526 29.30 -24.76 18.80
CA TYR A 526 27.90 -25.13 18.64
C TYR A 526 27.67 -26.61 19.00
N GLN A 527 28.50 -27.51 18.47
CA GLN A 527 28.40 -28.96 18.73
C GLN A 527 28.69 -29.34 20.19
N ASN A 528 29.59 -28.62 20.85
CA ASN A 528 29.95 -28.85 22.25
C ASN A 528 28.91 -28.29 23.24
N ASN A 529 27.76 -27.75 22.77
CA ASN A 529 26.72 -27.14 23.60
C ASN A 529 27.23 -26.05 24.55
N VAL A 530 28.35 -25.40 24.22
CA VAL A 530 28.72 -24.13 24.85
C VAL A 530 27.56 -23.18 24.53
N GLY A 531 26.96 -22.57 25.57
CA GLY A 531 25.72 -21.81 25.43
C GLY A 531 25.74 -20.90 24.20
N SER A 532 24.61 -20.78 23.49
CA SER A 532 24.54 -20.02 22.22
C SER A 532 24.80 -18.52 22.36
N ALA A 533 24.96 -18.03 23.60
CA ALA A 533 25.39 -16.69 23.92
C ALA A 533 26.74 -16.36 23.24
N GLY A 534 26.77 -15.27 22.47
CA GLY A 534 27.96 -14.80 21.77
C GLY A 534 28.27 -15.49 20.43
N LEU A 535 27.60 -16.60 20.06
CA LEU A 535 27.84 -17.24 18.77
C LEU A 535 27.44 -16.34 17.59
N LEU A 536 26.37 -15.54 17.72
CA LEU A 536 25.98 -14.61 16.66
C LEU A 536 27.04 -13.53 16.45
N LYS A 537 27.65 -13.02 17.54
CA LYS A 537 28.76 -12.08 17.48
C LYS A 537 29.93 -12.67 16.70
N GLU A 538 30.30 -13.91 16.98
CA GLU A 538 31.41 -14.57 16.28
C GLU A 538 31.12 -14.79 14.80
N VAL A 539 29.89 -15.19 14.45
CA VAL A 539 29.45 -15.26 13.06
C VAL A 539 29.57 -13.89 12.41
N THR A 540 29.14 -12.83 13.09
CA THR A 540 29.19 -11.45 12.60
C THR A 540 30.63 -10.98 12.38
N ASP A 541 31.52 -11.19 13.35
CA ASP A 541 32.93 -10.81 13.27
C ASP A 541 33.66 -11.59 12.15
N ALA A 542 33.28 -12.85 11.90
CA ALA A 542 33.78 -13.63 10.77
C ALA A 542 33.29 -13.07 9.42
N LEU A 543 32.02 -12.63 9.34
CA LEU A 543 31.49 -11.98 8.14
C LEU A 543 32.10 -10.60 7.88
N GLU A 544 32.40 -9.82 8.93
CA GLU A 544 33.14 -8.56 8.80
C GLU A 544 34.55 -8.80 8.27
N THR A 545 35.22 -9.87 8.74
CA THR A 545 36.51 -10.31 8.21
C THR A 545 36.40 -10.68 6.72
N LEU A 546 35.35 -11.40 6.34
CA LEU A 546 35.09 -11.75 4.95
C LEU A 546 34.84 -10.50 4.09
N ALA A 547 34.01 -9.56 4.58
CA ALA A 547 33.69 -8.32 3.87
C ALA A 547 34.93 -7.44 3.63
N GLY A 548 35.94 -7.55 4.50
CA GLY A 548 37.26 -6.92 4.31
C GLY A 548 38.12 -7.60 3.24
N GLN A 549 37.85 -8.86 2.89
CA GLN A 549 38.59 -9.62 1.87
C GLN A 549 37.88 -9.65 0.51
N GLN A 550 36.54 -9.70 0.50
CA GLN A 550 35.71 -9.64 -0.70
C GLN A 550 34.42 -8.89 -0.40
N GLU A 551 33.90 -8.18 -1.41
CA GLU A 551 32.74 -7.29 -1.21
C GLU A 551 31.41 -8.04 -0.98
N SER A 552 31.34 -9.35 -1.24
CA SER A 552 30.11 -10.16 -1.15
C SER A 552 30.42 -11.67 -1.00
N LEU A 553 29.36 -12.49 -0.89
CA LEU A 553 29.40 -13.95 -0.91
C LEU A 553 29.20 -14.51 -2.33
N GLN A 554 29.74 -15.71 -2.56
CA GLN A 554 29.35 -16.58 -3.67
C GLN A 554 28.05 -17.33 -3.30
N ASP A 555 27.12 -17.52 -4.24
CA ASP A 555 25.93 -18.35 -4.04
C ASP A 555 26.25 -19.85 -4.18
N GLU A 556 27.15 -20.36 -3.33
CA GLU A 556 27.69 -21.73 -3.40
C GLU A 556 26.63 -22.83 -3.35
N PHE A 557 25.49 -22.54 -2.71
CA PHE A 557 24.41 -23.49 -2.46
C PHE A 557 23.13 -23.19 -3.28
N GLY A 558 23.13 -22.12 -4.06
CA GLY A 558 22.01 -21.72 -4.92
C GLY A 558 20.83 -21.06 -4.19
N PHE A 559 20.93 -20.72 -2.90
CA PHE A 559 19.82 -20.15 -2.13
C PHE A 559 19.41 -18.76 -2.65
N ILE A 560 20.37 -17.93 -3.04
CA ILE A 560 20.11 -16.57 -3.53
C ILE A 560 19.38 -16.63 -4.88
N ASN A 561 19.87 -17.45 -5.81
CA ASN A 561 19.18 -17.66 -7.09
C ASN A 561 17.78 -18.27 -6.90
N ASN A 562 17.65 -19.25 -5.99
CA ASN A 562 16.37 -19.91 -5.72
C ASN A 562 15.34 -18.95 -5.12
N VAL A 563 15.71 -18.07 -4.18
CA VAL A 563 14.76 -17.11 -3.61
C VAL A 563 14.32 -16.08 -4.65
N VAL A 564 15.25 -15.58 -5.50
CA VAL A 564 14.93 -14.66 -6.60
C VAL A 564 13.92 -15.29 -7.56
N LYS A 565 14.13 -16.56 -7.93
CA LYS A 565 13.21 -17.30 -8.77
C LYS A 565 11.85 -17.49 -8.10
N ARG A 566 11.81 -17.90 -6.83
CA ARG A 566 10.55 -18.05 -6.07
C ARG A 566 9.75 -16.74 -6.00
N LEU A 567 10.43 -15.60 -5.77
CA LEU A 567 9.79 -14.28 -5.75
C LEU A 567 9.19 -13.91 -7.11
N THR A 568 9.93 -14.19 -8.18
CA THR A 568 9.48 -13.92 -9.56
C THR A 568 8.33 -14.85 -9.96
N ASP A 569 8.39 -16.12 -9.59
CA ASP A 569 7.32 -17.10 -9.83
C ASP A 569 6.05 -16.71 -9.06
N LYS A 570 6.17 -16.27 -7.80
CA LYS A 570 5.04 -15.76 -7.00
C LYS A 570 4.38 -14.55 -7.66
N LEU A 571 5.18 -13.57 -8.10
CA LEU A 571 4.67 -12.41 -8.85
C LEU A 571 3.95 -12.83 -10.14
N ALA A 572 4.55 -13.70 -10.94
CA ALA A 572 3.95 -14.18 -12.19
C ALA A 572 2.66 -14.96 -11.95
N GLN A 573 2.62 -15.80 -10.92
CA GLN A 573 1.45 -16.56 -10.53
C GLN A 573 0.29 -15.63 -10.16
N GLU A 574 0.53 -14.64 -9.31
CA GLU A 574 -0.49 -13.66 -8.92
C GLU A 574 -1.00 -12.82 -10.11
N VAL A 575 -0.09 -12.36 -10.98
CA VAL A 575 -0.46 -11.61 -12.18
C VAL A 575 -1.31 -12.45 -13.13
N VAL A 576 -0.95 -13.72 -13.35
CA VAL A 576 -1.76 -14.63 -14.18
C VAL A 576 -3.11 -14.92 -13.52
N TYR A 577 -3.13 -15.16 -12.21
CA TYR A 577 -4.36 -15.43 -11.46
C TYR A 577 -5.30 -14.24 -11.34
N SER A 578 -4.83 -13.02 -11.60
CA SER A 578 -5.69 -11.86 -11.70
C SER A 578 -6.79 -12.00 -12.76
N GLY A 579 -6.57 -12.82 -13.80
CA GLY A 579 -7.43 -12.91 -14.97
C GLY A 579 -7.28 -11.73 -15.94
N PHE A 580 -6.49 -10.71 -15.58
CA PHE A 580 -6.19 -9.53 -16.38
C PHE A 580 -4.80 -9.58 -17.02
N TYR A 581 -4.20 -10.76 -17.13
CA TYR A 581 -2.95 -10.95 -17.87
C TYR A 581 -3.23 -11.73 -19.16
N ASP A 582 -2.86 -11.14 -20.29
CA ASP A 582 -2.96 -11.76 -21.60
C ASP A 582 -1.55 -12.06 -22.13
N PRO A 583 -1.16 -13.34 -22.28
CA PRO A 583 0.14 -13.70 -22.85
C PRO A 583 0.35 -13.23 -24.30
N ASP A 584 -0.73 -13.10 -25.08
CA ASP A 584 -0.67 -12.68 -26.48
C ASP A 584 -0.58 -11.15 -26.61
N SER A 585 -1.01 -10.43 -25.57
CA SER A 585 -0.91 -8.97 -25.45
C SER A 585 -0.39 -8.57 -24.06
N PRO A 586 0.90 -8.87 -23.76
CA PRO A 586 1.45 -8.64 -22.43
C PRO A 586 1.51 -7.14 -22.10
N PRO A 587 1.21 -6.76 -20.85
CA PRO A 587 1.30 -5.36 -20.44
C PRO A 587 2.74 -4.87 -20.50
N GLN A 588 2.93 -3.55 -20.64
CA GLN A 588 4.23 -2.94 -20.43
C GLN A 588 4.59 -3.01 -18.95
N VAL A 589 5.73 -3.61 -18.62
CA VAL A 589 6.14 -3.78 -17.22
C VAL A 589 7.04 -2.64 -16.78
N ILE A 590 6.73 -2.06 -15.63
CA ILE A 590 7.50 -0.99 -15.00
C ILE A 590 7.95 -1.50 -13.62
N LEU A 591 9.26 -1.49 -13.38
CA LEU A 591 9.85 -1.93 -12.12
C LEU A 591 10.34 -0.72 -11.31
N THR A 592 9.96 -0.67 -10.04
CA THR A 592 10.31 0.40 -9.10
C THR A 592 10.53 -0.14 -7.69
N GLY A 593 11.13 0.67 -6.81
CA GLY A 593 11.50 0.25 -5.46
C GLY A 593 12.92 -0.30 -5.36
N ARG A 594 13.46 -0.30 -4.14
CA ARG A 594 14.88 -0.57 -3.86
C ARG A 594 15.28 -2.04 -4.02
N ALA A 595 14.35 -3.00 -4.01
CA ALA A 595 14.69 -4.41 -4.22
C ALA A 595 15.23 -4.66 -5.64
N PHE A 596 14.78 -3.90 -6.64
CA PHE A 596 15.33 -3.98 -8.00
C PHE A 596 16.72 -3.36 -8.18
N LEU A 597 17.29 -2.76 -7.12
CA LEU A 597 18.73 -2.49 -7.09
C LEU A 597 19.54 -3.79 -7.07
N PHE A 598 18.94 -4.89 -6.58
CA PHE A 598 19.49 -6.22 -6.70
C PHE A 598 19.29 -6.74 -8.13
N ARG A 599 20.34 -6.64 -8.95
CA ARG A 599 20.23 -6.83 -10.42
C ARG A 599 19.73 -8.22 -10.79
N LEU A 600 20.16 -9.25 -10.08
CA LEU A 600 19.71 -10.62 -10.32
C LEU A 600 18.18 -10.72 -10.25
N PHE A 601 17.54 -10.01 -9.32
CA PHE A 601 16.08 -9.98 -9.22
C PHE A 601 15.43 -9.19 -10.35
N ALA A 602 15.97 -8.02 -10.70
CA ALA A 602 15.46 -7.24 -11.83
C ALA A 602 15.58 -7.99 -13.18
N GLU A 603 16.68 -8.72 -13.38
CA GLU A 603 16.94 -9.53 -14.57
C GLU A 603 15.99 -10.73 -14.65
N GLU A 604 15.77 -11.44 -13.53
CA GLU A 604 14.84 -12.59 -13.52
C GLU A 604 13.40 -12.16 -13.81
N VAL A 605 12.93 -11.05 -13.23
CA VAL A 605 11.62 -10.47 -13.56
C VAL A 605 11.58 -10.03 -15.02
N SER A 606 12.66 -9.45 -15.54
CA SER A 606 12.76 -9.05 -16.95
C SER A 606 12.66 -10.24 -17.90
N ASN A 607 13.33 -11.34 -17.57
CA ASN A 607 13.29 -12.58 -18.32
C ASN A 607 11.90 -13.22 -18.29
N ARG A 608 11.19 -13.11 -17.15
CA ARG A 608 9.87 -13.72 -16.96
C ARG A 608 8.77 -13.03 -17.76
N PHE A 609 8.72 -11.71 -17.75
CA PHE A 609 7.61 -10.95 -18.35
C PHE A 609 7.91 -10.36 -19.73
N GLY A 610 9.18 -10.13 -20.08
CA GLY A 610 9.55 -9.39 -21.29
C GLY A 610 9.07 -7.93 -21.27
N ASN A 611 9.52 -7.11 -22.22
CA ASN A 611 9.11 -5.70 -22.37
C ASN A 611 9.21 -4.85 -21.08
N VAL A 612 10.23 -5.10 -20.28
CA VAL A 612 10.40 -4.49 -18.96
C VAL A 612 11.17 -3.17 -19.02
N ARG A 613 10.70 -2.18 -18.27
CA ARG A 613 11.34 -0.88 -18.08
C ARG A 613 11.62 -0.66 -16.59
N LEU A 614 12.86 -0.33 -16.25
CA LEU A 614 13.18 0.19 -14.92
C LEU A 614 12.72 1.64 -14.82
N ALA A 615 12.11 2.01 -13.70
CA ALA A 615 11.57 3.34 -13.49
C ALA A 615 12.67 4.42 -13.49
N SER A 616 13.87 4.08 -13.01
CA SER A 616 15.08 4.91 -13.14
C SER A 616 15.80 4.68 -14.47
N ASP A 617 16.48 5.69 -14.98
CA ASP A 617 17.39 5.60 -16.14
C ASP A 617 18.72 4.86 -15.85
N GLY A 618 18.83 4.22 -14.68
CA GLY A 618 20.01 3.49 -14.22
C GLY A 618 21.14 4.38 -13.68
N ARG A 619 21.01 5.72 -13.73
CA ARG A 619 22.01 6.66 -13.20
C ARG A 619 21.64 7.21 -11.83
N ASP A 620 20.35 7.33 -11.55
CA ASP A 620 19.84 7.76 -10.24
C ASP A 620 19.07 6.63 -9.53
N THR A 621 19.76 5.96 -8.61
CA THR A 621 19.19 4.89 -7.77
C THR A 621 18.23 5.43 -6.71
N THR A 622 18.29 6.73 -6.39
CA THR A 622 17.37 7.37 -5.43
C THR A 622 15.99 7.59 -6.05
N ALA A 623 15.92 7.73 -7.38
CA ALA A 623 14.67 7.89 -8.11
C ALA A 623 13.70 6.71 -7.91
N LEU A 624 14.21 5.47 -7.80
CA LEU A 624 13.37 4.26 -7.62
C LEU A 624 12.57 4.27 -6.32
N LYS A 625 13.08 4.91 -5.26
CA LYS A 625 12.33 5.07 -4.01
C LYS A 625 11.39 6.28 -4.05
N LYS A 626 11.82 7.34 -4.72
CA LYS A 626 11.21 8.67 -4.65
C LYS A 626 10.00 8.84 -5.57
N ILE A 627 9.75 7.89 -6.46
CA ILE A 627 8.77 8.01 -7.55
C ILE A 627 7.32 7.95 -7.06
N CYS A 628 6.99 7.10 -6.10
CA CYS A 628 5.64 6.97 -5.56
C CYS A 628 5.16 8.29 -4.92
N LEU A 629 6.04 8.97 -4.18
CA LEU A 629 5.76 10.27 -3.58
C LEU A 629 5.44 11.33 -4.63
N ALA A 630 6.18 11.36 -5.75
CA ALA A 630 5.90 12.29 -6.84
C ALA A 630 4.55 11.98 -7.52
N GLY A 631 4.21 10.72 -7.70
CA GLY A 631 2.94 10.33 -8.32
C GLY A 631 1.70 10.59 -7.48
N ALA A 632 1.84 10.57 -6.16
CA ALA A 632 0.76 10.92 -5.23
C ALA A 632 0.25 12.36 -5.41
N PHE A 633 1.10 13.21 -5.99
CA PHE A 633 0.78 14.57 -6.38
C PHE A 633 0.19 14.68 -7.78
N SER A 634 0.28 13.68 -8.67
CA SER A 634 -0.23 13.80 -10.04
C SER A 634 -1.66 14.36 -10.10
N SER A 635 -1.92 15.21 -11.09
CA SER A 635 -3.28 15.72 -11.36
C SER A 635 -4.20 14.63 -11.88
N GLU A 636 -3.63 13.51 -12.35
CA GLU A 636 -4.39 12.36 -12.79
C GLU A 636 -4.81 11.50 -11.60
N THR A 637 -6.09 11.16 -11.57
CA THR A 637 -6.66 10.28 -10.54
C THR A 637 -6.70 8.84 -11.04
N ILE A 638 -6.51 7.90 -10.12
CA ILE A 638 -6.74 6.47 -10.36
C ILE A 638 -7.93 6.04 -9.54
N ASN A 639 -8.87 5.35 -10.19
CA ASN A 639 -10.09 4.86 -9.55
C ASN A 639 -10.83 5.96 -8.73
N TYR A 640 -10.81 7.20 -9.24
CA TYR A 640 -11.47 8.36 -8.65
C TYR A 640 -11.11 8.66 -7.17
N ASP A 641 -9.89 8.35 -6.72
CA ASP A 641 -9.42 8.66 -5.34
C ASP A 641 -10.37 8.15 -4.23
N ALA A 642 -11.05 7.03 -4.47
CA ALA A 642 -12.16 6.55 -3.65
C ALA A 642 -11.76 5.88 -2.31
N ASN A 643 -10.48 5.96 -1.90
CA ASN A 643 -9.90 5.17 -0.79
C ASN A 643 -10.13 3.65 -0.89
N LEU A 644 -10.41 3.17 -2.11
CA LEU A 644 -10.69 1.77 -2.41
C LEU A 644 -9.37 1.00 -2.53
N VAL A 645 -9.23 -0.11 -1.79
CA VAL A 645 -8.02 -0.96 -1.88
C VAL A 645 -7.91 -1.66 -3.22
N GLY A 646 -9.03 -1.98 -3.88
CA GLY A 646 -9.08 -2.57 -5.21
C GLY A 646 -10.49 -3.02 -5.58
N GLN A 647 -10.65 -3.52 -6.81
CA GLN A 647 -11.94 -3.97 -7.32
C GLN A 647 -12.21 -5.44 -6.97
N PRO A 648 -13.47 -5.82 -6.65
CA PRO A 648 -13.84 -7.21 -6.47
C PRO A 648 -13.68 -7.99 -7.78
N THR A 649 -12.99 -9.13 -7.71
CA THR A 649 -12.81 -10.04 -8.84
C THR A 649 -13.15 -11.47 -8.43
N ARG A 650 -13.68 -12.24 -9.39
CA ARG A 650 -13.89 -13.68 -9.20
C ARG A 650 -12.60 -14.37 -9.55
N GLN A 651 -11.99 -15.05 -8.59
CA GLN A 651 -10.92 -15.97 -8.89
C GLN A 651 -11.52 -17.34 -9.21
N VAL A 652 -11.12 -17.93 -10.33
CA VAL A 652 -11.49 -19.30 -10.67
C VAL A 652 -10.46 -20.22 -10.02
N ASP A 653 -10.87 -21.07 -9.09
CA ASP A 653 -9.96 -22.05 -8.49
C ASP A 653 -9.41 -22.96 -9.60
N GLY A 654 -8.10 -22.87 -9.79
CA GLY A 654 -7.37 -23.58 -10.82
C GLY A 654 -7.15 -25.05 -10.46
N ASP A 655 -8.21 -25.84 -10.62
CA ASP A 655 -8.12 -27.24 -11.08
C ASP A 655 -8.95 -27.48 -12.35
N ALA A 656 -9.80 -26.52 -12.73
CA ALA A 656 -10.47 -26.50 -14.02
C ALA A 656 -9.72 -25.55 -14.96
N GLY A 657 -9.19 -26.09 -16.06
CA GLY A 657 -8.50 -25.31 -17.09
C GLY A 657 -9.23 -24.01 -17.43
N ILE A 658 -8.44 -22.94 -17.53
CA ILE A 658 -8.86 -21.56 -17.79
C ILE A 658 -9.90 -21.54 -18.92
N ARG A 659 -11.17 -21.33 -18.57
CA ARG A 659 -12.21 -20.85 -19.49
C ARG A 659 -12.48 -19.40 -19.13
N LEU A 660 -11.92 -18.49 -19.93
CA LEU A 660 -12.42 -17.12 -20.04
C LEU A 660 -13.86 -17.23 -20.55
N VAL A 661 -14.83 -16.86 -19.71
CA VAL A 661 -16.22 -16.70 -20.14
C VAL A 661 -16.37 -15.25 -20.55
N ASP A 662 -16.28 -15.00 -21.85
CA ASP A 662 -16.81 -13.77 -22.44
C ASP A 662 -18.33 -13.78 -22.32
N ALA A 663 -18.88 -12.61 -22.03
CA ALA A 663 -20.31 -12.35 -22.04
C ALA A 663 -20.84 -12.53 -23.47
N GLY A 664 -21.55 -13.64 -23.70
CA GLY A 664 -22.47 -13.80 -24.84
C GLY A 664 -21.81 -14.12 -26.19
N HIS A 665 -21.59 -15.40 -26.46
CA HIS A 665 -22.08 -16.10 -27.66
C HIS A 665 -21.70 -17.59 -27.55
N GLU A 666 -22.64 -18.47 -27.92
CA GLU A 666 -22.48 -19.91 -27.83
C GLU A 666 -21.44 -20.45 -28.82
N THR A 667 -20.77 -21.53 -28.39
CA THR A 667 -20.13 -22.64 -29.13
C THR A 667 -18.60 -22.71 -29.18
N GLY A 668 -18.10 -23.93 -28.93
CA GLY A 668 -16.75 -24.38 -29.28
C GLY A 668 -15.80 -24.59 -28.09
N ALA A 669 -15.66 -25.83 -27.61
CA ALA A 669 -14.67 -26.17 -26.59
C ALA A 669 -13.25 -26.09 -27.15
N VAL A 670 -12.42 -25.20 -26.61
CA VAL A 670 -10.96 -25.19 -26.81
C VAL A 670 -10.30 -25.41 -25.45
N ALA A 671 -9.49 -26.47 -25.35
CA ALA A 671 -8.71 -26.78 -24.15
C ALA A 671 -7.44 -25.92 -24.14
N VAL A 672 -7.31 -25.03 -23.16
CA VAL A 672 -6.06 -24.30 -22.89
C VAL A 672 -5.13 -25.20 -22.09
N LEU A 673 -4.13 -25.76 -22.75
CA LEU A 673 -3.00 -26.46 -22.12
C LEU A 673 -2.06 -25.43 -21.50
N LEU A 674 -1.93 -25.46 -20.16
CA LEU A 674 -0.82 -24.81 -19.47
C LEU A 674 0.51 -25.32 -20.08
N PRO A 675 1.49 -24.46 -20.41
CA PRO A 675 2.72 -24.90 -21.04
C PRO A 675 3.54 -25.72 -20.03
N ARG A 676 3.62 -27.03 -20.27
CA ARG A 676 4.65 -27.88 -19.67
C ARG A 676 6.02 -27.33 -20.09
N PRO A 677 6.95 -27.04 -19.17
CA PRO A 677 8.33 -26.80 -19.57
C PRO A 677 8.87 -28.13 -20.14
N TYR A 678 9.78 -28.07 -21.13
CA TYR A 678 10.51 -29.21 -21.72
C TYR A 678 9.99 -29.95 -22.98
N GLU A 679 9.33 -29.28 -23.94
CA GLU A 679 9.23 -29.83 -25.33
C GLU A 679 9.79 -28.90 -26.43
N LYS A 680 9.99 -27.60 -26.14
CA LYS A 680 10.55 -26.64 -27.12
C LYS A 680 12.07 -26.74 -27.36
N LEU A 681 12.81 -27.50 -26.56
CA LEU A 681 14.25 -27.73 -26.76
C LEU A 681 14.54 -28.77 -27.85
N THR A 682 13.66 -29.76 -28.04
CA THR A 682 13.84 -30.83 -29.03
C THR A 682 13.46 -30.38 -30.44
N GLU A 683 12.46 -29.50 -30.58
CA GLU A 683 12.10 -28.88 -31.87
C GLU A 683 13.10 -27.80 -32.32
N ALA A 684 13.69 -27.06 -31.38
CA ALA A 684 14.75 -26.08 -31.67
C ALA A 684 16.03 -26.76 -32.20
N ALA A 685 16.37 -27.96 -31.70
CA ALA A 685 17.50 -28.74 -32.19
C ALA A 685 17.32 -29.23 -33.65
N HIS A 686 16.07 -29.51 -34.07
CA HIS A 686 15.77 -29.89 -35.46
C HIS A 686 15.65 -28.69 -36.42
N ARG A 687 15.18 -27.53 -35.96
CA ARG A 687 15.09 -26.31 -36.79
C ARG A 687 16.44 -25.62 -37.00
N LEU A 688 17.38 -25.71 -36.06
CA LEU A 688 18.75 -25.19 -36.22
C LEU A 688 19.55 -25.89 -37.32
N LYS A 689 19.22 -27.14 -37.65
CA LYS A 689 19.85 -27.87 -38.77
C LYS A 689 19.36 -27.41 -40.15
N GLY A 690 18.20 -26.74 -40.23
CA GLY A 690 17.61 -26.22 -41.47
C GLY A 690 17.85 -24.72 -41.73
N MET A 691 18.26 -23.95 -40.72
CA MET A 691 18.55 -22.52 -40.86
C MET A 691 19.96 -22.21 -41.36
N VAL A 692 20.92 -23.15 -41.27
CA VAL A 692 22.27 -22.97 -41.81
C VAL A 692 22.30 -22.92 -43.35
N THR A 693 21.27 -23.44 -44.04
CA THR A 693 21.21 -23.44 -45.51
C THR A 693 20.46 -22.26 -46.13
N LYS A 694 19.77 -21.43 -45.33
CA LYS A 694 18.93 -20.32 -45.84
C LYS A 694 19.51 -18.92 -45.61
N VAL A 695 20.58 -18.80 -44.83
CA VAL A 695 21.22 -17.50 -44.56
C VAL A 695 22.14 -17.03 -45.70
N ASP A 696 22.66 -17.93 -46.55
CA ASP A 696 23.48 -17.55 -47.71
C ASP A 696 22.68 -16.96 -48.89
N GLY A 697 21.36 -17.20 -48.96
CA GLY A 697 20.51 -16.69 -50.05
C GLY A 697 19.92 -15.30 -49.80
N PHE A 698 19.83 -14.86 -48.54
CA PHE A 698 19.16 -13.61 -48.18
C PHE A 698 20.08 -12.38 -48.24
N LEU A 699 21.40 -12.56 -48.15
CA LEU A 699 22.38 -11.47 -48.15
C LEU A 699 22.71 -10.90 -49.54
N GLN A 700 22.09 -11.38 -50.63
CA GLN A 700 22.29 -10.84 -51.99
C GLN A 700 21.16 -9.91 -52.50
N LYS A 701 20.12 -9.59 -51.71
CA LYS A 701 18.96 -8.81 -52.20
C LYS A 701 18.68 -7.47 -51.51
N ILE A 702 19.62 -6.90 -50.76
CA ILE A 702 19.46 -5.55 -50.19
C ILE A 702 20.11 -4.51 -51.12
N ARG A 703 19.31 -3.95 -52.04
CA ARG A 703 19.45 -2.58 -52.56
C ARG A 703 18.04 -2.01 -52.69
N TYR A 704 17.74 -0.96 -51.95
CA TYR A 704 16.57 -0.12 -52.19
C TYR A 704 16.95 1.35 -51.98
N GLU A 705 16.68 2.15 -52.99
CA GLU A 705 16.85 3.60 -53.04
C GLU A 705 15.65 4.31 -52.37
N PRO A 706 15.82 5.52 -51.82
CA PRO A 706 14.75 6.25 -51.17
C PRO A 706 13.90 7.04 -52.18
N ASP A 707 12.57 6.95 -52.07
CA ASP A 707 11.63 7.80 -52.80
C ASP A 707 11.18 8.97 -51.89
N PRO A 708 11.36 10.25 -52.29
CA PRO A 708 10.85 11.38 -51.56
C PRO A 708 9.49 11.83 -52.10
N SER A 709 8.62 12.25 -51.17
CA SER A 709 7.39 13.04 -51.34
C SER A 709 6.05 12.30 -51.38
N SER A 710 5.30 12.45 -50.28
CA SER A 710 3.85 12.63 -50.32
C SER A 710 3.42 13.45 -49.09
N PRO A 711 2.58 14.49 -49.25
CA PRO A 711 2.19 15.37 -48.15
C PRO A 711 1.20 14.67 -47.23
N VAL A 712 1.43 14.77 -45.92
CA VAL A 712 0.54 14.24 -44.88
C VAL A 712 -0.68 15.16 -44.75
N THR A 713 -1.83 14.67 -45.21
CA THR A 713 -3.14 15.29 -44.94
C THR A 713 -3.57 14.89 -43.52
N THR A 714 -3.56 15.84 -42.59
CA THR A 714 -4.17 15.69 -41.26
C THR A 714 -5.69 15.58 -41.38
N GLN A 715 -6.23 14.36 -41.33
CA GLN A 715 -7.63 14.12 -41.02
C GLN A 715 -7.77 13.94 -39.50
N THR A 716 -8.25 14.98 -38.83
CA THR A 716 -8.84 14.87 -37.49
C THR A 716 -10.18 14.13 -37.61
N ALA A 717 -10.19 12.85 -37.25
CA ALA A 717 -11.45 12.14 -37.00
C ALA A 717 -12.11 12.75 -35.73
N PRO A 718 -13.43 13.00 -35.75
CA PRO A 718 -14.14 13.44 -34.55
C PRO A 718 -14.08 12.33 -33.51
N THR A 719 -13.42 12.62 -32.38
CA THR A 719 -13.43 11.75 -31.20
C THR A 719 -14.83 11.81 -30.62
N THR A 720 -15.62 10.76 -30.84
CA THR A 720 -16.83 10.54 -30.04
C THR A 720 -16.38 10.32 -28.60
N LEU A 721 -16.51 11.37 -27.77
CA LEU A 721 -16.36 11.30 -26.32
C LEU A 721 -17.36 10.26 -25.79
N GLN A 722 -16.86 9.08 -25.42
CA GLN A 722 -17.65 8.15 -24.61
C GLN A 722 -17.79 8.78 -23.22
N SER A 723 -19.03 8.84 -22.71
CA SER A 723 -19.37 9.38 -21.39
C SER A 723 -18.49 8.77 -20.29
N ARG A 724 -17.95 9.59 -19.39
CA ARG A 724 -17.09 9.16 -18.28
C ARG A 724 -17.92 8.50 -17.19
N ARG A 725 -18.43 7.29 -17.46
CA ARG A 725 -19.16 6.52 -16.44
C ARG A 725 -18.18 6.03 -15.37
N PRO A 726 -18.42 6.32 -14.08
CA PRO A 726 -17.64 5.79 -12.98
C PRO A 726 -17.58 4.26 -12.96
N LEU A 727 -16.63 3.71 -12.19
CA LEU A 727 -16.54 2.27 -11.99
C LEU A 727 -17.86 1.73 -11.38
N PRO A 728 -18.55 0.76 -12.00
CA PRO A 728 -19.80 0.21 -11.49
C PRO A 728 -19.69 -0.31 -10.04
N SER A 729 -18.51 -0.81 -9.67
CA SER A 729 -18.20 -1.29 -8.32
C SER A 729 -18.38 -0.24 -7.22
N LEU A 730 -18.25 1.05 -7.54
CA LEU A 730 -18.39 2.15 -6.59
C LEU A 730 -19.84 2.61 -6.41
N TYR A 731 -20.70 2.43 -7.42
CA TYR A 731 -22.06 2.98 -7.42
C TYR A 731 -23.13 1.91 -7.20
N GLU A 732 -22.98 0.74 -7.81
CA GLU A 732 -23.96 -0.35 -7.77
C GLU A 732 -23.38 -1.64 -7.18
N GLY A 733 -22.05 -1.70 -7.03
CA GLY A 733 -21.33 -2.89 -6.66
C GLY A 733 -21.10 -3.83 -7.85
N VAL A 734 -20.29 -4.86 -7.64
CA VAL A 734 -19.95 -5.86 -8.67
C VAL A 734 -20.86 -7.06 -8.51
N THR A 735 -21.64 -7.36 -9.56
CA THR A 735 -22.55 -8.51 -9.56
C THR A 735 -21.89 -9.75 -10.15
N PHE A 736 -21.80 -10.81 -9.35
CA PHE A 736 -21.29 -12.12 -9.75
C PHE A 736 -22.45 -13.09 -9.99
N ARG A 737 -22.63 -13.54 -11.23
CA ARG A 737 -23.60 -14.57 -11.62
C ARG A 737 -23.00 -15.97 -11.52
N ASN A 738 -23.85 -16.97 -11.26
CA ASN A 738 -23.50 -18.38 -11.07
C ASN A 738 -22.36 -18.55 -10.05
N TYR A 739 -22.53 -17.95 -8.88
CA TYR A 739 -21.59 -18.09 -7.77
C TYR A 739 -21.70 -19.52 -7.22
N GLN A 740 -20.77 -20.39 -7.62
CA GLN A 740 -20.79 -21.81 -7.24
C GLN A 740 -20.28 -22.00 -5.80
N SER A 741 -20.83 -22.98 -5.09
CA SER A 741 -20.45 -23.33 -3.70
C SER A 741 -18.99 -23.75 -3.50
N SER A 742 -18.27 -24.08 -4.58
CA SER A 742 -16.86 -24.45 -4.52
C SER A 742 -15.95 -23.26 -4.19
N SER A 743 -16.31 -22.05 -4.63
CA SER A 743 -15.55 -20.84 -4.30
C SER A 743 -16.08 -20.25 -2.99
N GLN A 744 -15.35 -20.44 -1.89
CA GLN A 744 -15.74 -19.92 -0.56
C GLN A 744 -15.31 -18.46 -0.31
N TRP A 745 -14.91 -17.72 -1.34
CA TRP A 745 -14.29 -16.41 -1.18
C TRP A 745 -14.35 -15.56 -2.46
N ILE A 746 -14.06 -14.27 -2.30
CA ILE A 746 -13.99 -13.24 -3.34
C ILE A 746 -12.62 -12.58 -3.23
N SER A 747 -11.94 -12.37 -4.36
CA SER A 747 -10.67 -11.68 -4.36
C SER A 747 -10.91 -10.17 -4.42
N ILE A 748 -10.28 -9.42 -3.52
CA ILE A 748 -10.24 -7.95 -3.59
C ILE A 748 -8.80 -7.55 -3.28
N SER A 749 -8.14 -6.93 -4.26
CA SER A 749 -6.71 -6.61 -4.18
C SER A 749 -5.81 -7.84 -3.94
N GLY A 750 -6.14 -8.98 -4.55
CA GLY A 750 -5.42 -10.24 -4.33
C GLY A 750 -5.68 -10.89 -2.97
N LEU A 751 -6.38 -10.21 -2.05
CA LEU A 751 -6.75 -10.73 -0.75
C LEU A 751 -8.07 -11.51 -0.84
N ARG A 752 -8.17 -12.61 -0.10
CA ARG A 752 -9.34 -13.49 -0.11
C ARG A 752 -10.31 -13.11 1.00
N TYR A 753 -11.44 -12.54 0.61
CA TYR A 753 -12.55 -12.17 1.50
C TYR A 753 -13.61 -13.27 1.51
N ALA A 754 -14.15 -13.61 2.67
CA ALA A 754 -15.20 -14.61 2.81
C ALA A 754 -16.29 -14.17 3.80
N HIS A 755 -17.49 -14.75 3.64
CA HIS A 755 -18.53 -14.69 4.67
C HIS A 755 -19.25 -16.04 4.80
N PRO A 756 -19.11 -16.78 5.92
CA PRO A 756 -19.61 -18.15 6.03
C PRO A 756 -21.11 -18.32 5.79
N ALA A 757 -21.94 -17.34 6.17
CA ALA A 757 -23.40 -17.49 6.15
C ALA A 757 -24.04 -17.28 4.77
N LEU A 758 -23.37 -16.58 3.84
CA LEU A 758 -23.93 -16.26 2.51
C LEU A 758 -23.37 -17.13 1.38
N LEU A 759 -22.49 -18.07 1.72
CA LEU A 759 -21.86 -19.02 0.81
C LEU A 759 -22.60 -20.38 0.81
N THR A 760 -23.91 -20.38 1.04
CA THR A 760 -24.72 -21.59 0.90
C THR A 760 -24.75 -22.04 -0.56
N PRO A 761 -24.69 -23.36 -0.85
CA PRO A 761 -24.90 -23.86 -2.20
C PRO A 761 -26.27 -23.40 -2.70
N ASN A 762 -26.32 -22.76 -3.88
CA ASN A 762 -27.51 -22.32 -4.64
C ASN A 762 -27.88 -20.82 -4.61
N GLN A 763 -26.97 -19.91 -4.24
CA GLN A 763 -27.16 -18.47 -4.53
C GLN A 763 -26.72 -18.17 -5.99
N PRO A 764 -27.64 -17.94 -6.94
CA PRO A 764 -27.27 -17.76 -8.35
C PRO A 764 -26.59 -16.42 -8.63
N THR A 765 -26.81 -15.41 -7.79
CA THR A 765 -26.30 -14.06 -8.00
C THR A 765 -25.98 -13.41 -6.66
N VAL A 766 -24.77 -12.87 -6.53
CA VAL A 766 -24.35 -12.05 -5.39
C VAL A 766 -23.79 -10.72 -5.88
N ASN A 767 -23.90 -9.67 -5.08
CA ASN A 767 -23.38 -8.34 -5.36
C ASN A 767 -22.36 -7.95 -4.28
N VAL A 768 -21.19 -7.45 -4.68
CA VAL A 768 -20.19 -6.91 -3.74
C VAL A 768 -20.16 -5.40 -3.83
N PHE A 769 -20.52 -4.73 -2.76
CA PHE A 769 -20.63 -3.26 -2.70
C PHE A 769 -19.64 -2.67 -1.70
N PHE A 770 -19.01 -1.55 -2.08
CA PHE A 770 -18.13 -0.79 -1.21
C PHE A 770 -18.90 0.34 -0.53
N THR A 771 -18.92 0.34 0.79
CA THR A 771 -19.69 1.30 1.62
C THR A 771 -18.96 2.62 1.86
N GLY A 772 -17.75 2.79 1.33
CA GLY A 772 -16.81 3.84 1.72
C GLY A 772 -15.84 3.41 2.83
N THR A 773 -16.15 2.34 3.58
CA THR A 773 -15.31 1.84 4.70
C THR A 773 -15.06 0.34 4.67
N GLU A 774 -15.95 -0.43 4.07
CA GLU A 774 -15.88 -1.89 4.02
C GLU A 774 -16.63 -2.44 2.82
N PHE A 775 -16.44 -3.72 2.54
CA PHE A 775 -17.17 -4.43 1.51
C PHE A 775 -18.33 -5.24 2.11
N LEU A 776 -19.50 -5.13 1.48
CA LEU A 776 -20.66 -5.95 1.77
C LEU A 776 -20.85 -6.97 0.64
N LEU A 777 -21.09 -8.22 1.00
CA LEU A 777 -21.66 -9.23 0.12
C LEU A 777 -23.18 -9.20 0.28
N ARG A 778 -23.89 -8.95 -0.81
CA ARG A 778 -25.34 -8.75 -0.84
C ARG A 778 -26.00 -9.79 -1.74
N THR A 779 -27.10 -10.33 -1.27
CA THR A 779 -28.06 -11.13 -2.04
C THR A 779 -29.30 -10.27 -2.28
N PRO A 780 -30.33 -10.77 -2.99
CA PRO A 780 -31.57 -10.01 -3.12
C PRO A 780 -32.19 -9.63 -1.78
N THR A 781 -32.05 -10.44 -0.72
CA THR A 781 -32.76 -10.24 0.56
C THR A 781 -31.85 -9.97 1.76
N GLU A 782 -30.57 -10.29 1.67
CA GLU A 782 -29.64 -10.25 2.80
C GLU A 782 -28.33 -9.56 2.42
N ALA A 783 -27.60 -9.12 3.42
CA ALA A 783 -26.24 -8.63 3.26
C ALA A 783 -25.37 -9.06 4.43
N ALA A 784 -24.08 -9.20 4.17
CA ALA A 784 -23.11 -9.44 5.21
C ALA A 784 -21.78 -8.78 4.89
N ARG A 785 -21.08 -8.37 5.95
CA ARG A 785 -19.73 -7.84 5.86
C ARG A 785 -18.77 -8.91 5.37
N LEU A 786 -17.96 -8.56 4.37
CA LEU A 786 -16.83 -9.39 3.96
C LEU A 786 -15.65 -9.18 4.90
N THR A 787 -15.07 -10.28 5.38
CA THR A 787 -13.87 -10.29 6.23
C THR A 787 -12.77 -11.11 5.57
N ILE A 788 -11.52 -10.74 5.81
CA ILE A 788 -10.38 -11.57 5.43
C ILE A 788 -10.26 -12.74 6.42
N ARG A 789 -9.89 -13.91 5.90
CA ARG A 789 -9.51 -15.08 6.70
C ARG A 789 -8.06 -14.91 7.20
N PRO A 790 -7.81 -14.65 8.50
CA PRO A 790 -6.48 -14.31 9.03
C PRO A 790 -5.43 -15.42 8.85
N GLU A 791 -5.87 -16.66 8.62
CA GLU A 791 -5.02 -17.85 8.51
C GLU A 791 -4.09 -17.81 7.29
N PHE A 792 -4.37 -16.95 6.30
CA PHE A 792 -3.59 -16.86 5.05
C PHE A 792 -2.12 -16.48 5.26
N PHE A 793 -1.81 -15.67 6.27
CA PHE A 793 -0.45 -15.17 6.48
C PHE A 793 0.30 -15.85 7.63
N GLN A 794 -0.39 -16.53 8.54
CA GLN A 794 0.24 -17.02 9.78
C GLN A 794 1.20 -18.19 9.57
N HIS A 795 1.17 -18.83 8.40
CA HIS A 795 2.00 -19.98 8.05
C HIS A 795 2.83 -19.77 6.77
N ASP A 796 2.83 -18.57 6.17
CA ASP A 796 3.65 -18.31 4.97
C ASP A 796 5.13 -18.16 5.37
N GLN A 797 5.97 -19.08 4.90
CA GLN A 797 7.42 -19.07 5.11
C GLN A 797 8.05 -17.70 4.74
N PHE A 798 7.51 -17.00 3.73
CA PHE A 798 8.01 -15.67 3.35
C PHE A 798 7.81 -14.61 4.43
N VAL A 799 6.81 -14.76 5.30
CA VAL A 799 6.59 -13.84 6.45
C VAL A 799 7.77 -13.95 7.40
N PHE A 800 8.18 -15.17 7.72
CA PHE A 800 9.34 -15.44 8.57
C PHE A 800 10.63 -14.90 7.93
N GLU A 801 10.90 -15.30 6.69
CA GLU A 801 12.08 -14.87 5.92
C GLU A 801 12.18 -13.32 5.87
N THR A 802 11.03 -12.64 5.81
CA THR A 802 10.99 -11.17 5.73
C THR A 802 11.21 -10.46 7.06
N LEU A 803 10.89 -11.08 8.19
CA LEU A 803 10.96 -10.43 9.50
C LEU A 803 12.21 -10.80 10.29
N PHE A 804 12.99 -11.76 9.79
CA PHE A 804 14.29 -12.13 10.31
C PHE A 804 15.32 -10.96 10.24
N PRO A 805 16.23 -10.79 11.23
CA PRO A 805 16.39 -11.51 12.50
C PRO A 805 15.57 -10.89 13.66
N TYR A 806 14.60 -10.02 13.36
CA TYR A 806 13.93 -9.18 14.36
C TYR A 806 12.82 -9.89 15.14
N LEU A 807 12.70 -11.21 14.99
CA LEU A 807 11.74 -12.00 15.73
C LEU A 807 12.33 -12.36 17.10
N ASP A 808 11.55 -12.15 18.15
CA ASP A 808 11.97 -12.48 19.52
C ASP A 808 11.49 -13.87 19.95
N GLU A 809 10.41 -14.42 19.37
CA GLU A 809 9.98 -15.81 19.58
C GLU A 809 9.17 -16.35 18.38
N PRO A 810 9.71 -17.31 17.62
CA PRO A 810 9.03 -17.93 16.48
C PRO A 810 8.33 -19.23 16.87
N HIS A 811 7.04 -19.36 16.54
CA HIS A 811 6.34 -20.64 16.54
C HIS A 811 6.66 -21.40 15.25
N PHE A 812 7.71 -22.22 15.24
CA PHE A 812 7.80 -23.39 14.35
C PHE A 812 7.59 -24.69 15.13
N SER A 813 6.68 -24.67 16.10
CA SER A 813 6.19 -25.88 16.75
C SER A 813 5.16 -26.59 15.86
N GLN A 814 5.50 -26.89 14.61
CA GLN A 814 4.73 -27.80 13.73
C GLN A 814 5.37 -28.08 12.35
N VAL A 815 6.70 -28.05 12.21
CA VAL A 815 7.29 -29.04 11.29
C VAL A 815 7.15 -30.36 12.01
N VAL A 816 6.06 -31.08 11.70
CA VAL A 816 5.91 -32.49 12.00
C VAL A 816 7.12 -33.18 11.38
N VAL A 817 8.15 -33.39 12.18
CA VAL A 817 9.10 -34.46 11.94
C VAL A 817 8.28 -35.70 12.20
N ASP A 818 7.71 -36.26 11.14
CA ASP A 818 7.13 -37.58 11.18
C ASP A 818 8.28 -38.55 11.45
N GLN A 819 8.59 -38.74 12.74
CA GLN A 819 9.50 -39.77 13.22
C GLN A 819 8.76 -41.10 13.20
N SER A 820 8.40 -41.58 12.01
CA SER A 820 8.01 -42.98 11.84
C SER A 820 9.26 -43.83 11.61
N VAL A 821 10.02 -44.02 12.70
CA VAL A 821 10.87 -45.21 12.87
C VAL A 821 10.74 -45.71 14.31
N GLY A 822 9.93 -46.75 14.49
CA GLY A 822 10.28 -47.87 15.38
C GLY A 822 9.69 -47.91 16.80
N THR A 823 8.59 -48.67 16.90
CA THR A 823 8.27 -49.66 17.95
C THR A 823 8.15 -49.23 19.42
N LEU A 824 6.96 -49.33 20.01
CA LEU A 824 6.53 -50.53 20.75
C LEU A 824 5.08 -50.40 21.25
N ASP A 825 4.36 -51.51 21.08
CA ASP A 825 3.07 -51.82 21.68
C ASP A 825 3.09 -51.77 23.22
N ASP A 826 1.86 -51.65 23.73
CA ASP A 826 1.31 -52.09 25.02
C ASP A 826 1.42 -51.21 26.29
N THR A 827 0.22 -50.94 26.84
CA THR A 827 -0.18 -50.51 28.21
C THR A 827 0.08 -49.04 28.58
N ILE A 828 -0.89 -48.18 28.95
CA ILE A 828 -2.18 -48.28 29.67
C ILE A 828 -3.18 -47.27 29.07
#